data_AF-A0A7G9TE83-F1
#
_entry.id   AF-A0A7G9TE83-F1
#
_cell.length_a   1.000
_cell.length_b   1.000
_cell.length_c   1.000
_cell.angle_alpha   90.00
_cell.angle_beta   90.00
_cell.angle_gamma   90.00
#
_symmetry.space_group_name_H-M   'P 1'
#
loop_
_entity.id
_entity.type
_entity.pdbx_description
1 polymer ?
#
loop_
_entity_poly.entity_id
_entity_poly.type
_entity_poly.pdbx_seq_one_letter_code
_entity_poly.pdbx_strand_id
1 'polypeptide(L)'
;MHKYPDGLLDWSGDKAGGVKKLFYVGSGRPAGNVIKTGLLTRLESWAGAISAGTAGTPKFVFLIGGPGNGKTEAVEYTIQRLDSAMQLDGALVQELAERFSGNEGQPTRLVKTEKTKLPAKASVSTIAIVQDGSEAERGSSATPAQHLCDDIRKLREDGNDLAYLACVNRGVLDDALIFATERDDAETSGLLKQVIQSVSLGAKGTASWPLASYPAFAVWPMDVESLVEELGGDPSAARQVIESATNEQEWPVYGSCEAGERCPFCTSRRLLGSEPNRSAFIRVLRWYELASGKRWNFRDLFSLTAFLLAGTPESSGSTAYKPCGWAASMLSPKGKDQNKTEILRVRGLFRLVAAQYQHALFGAWPVERAVGLRNDLKELKLSDHPVLAALQQFLALDKRKESTTTLRTQLAGMAGFLDPAFANPSLEAVVSANTKMTFEQLDRRFSLSIKEGREFLQKRKCLSTLEVDLLKALEEADSKLSDEGVRRHKPATAERVQALLRLIACRIGRRSIGVRSGVTRDSDTLEEFSQILSGNTAALQTATQQVQMLLNRDRRFLVSLNTTFGEPLPPPERRAMLTTDIQRVGAMPLVHDDRRPRPPVRFLSVGSAGRTQPVALTYELFKSTKSLRKGMVPASLPRAVVALLDTTRAKLAGSIVRDEDALEGSEIRLGMRDDVIVRNFGEFSIRKEPV
;
A
#
# COMPACT_ATOMS: atom_id res chain seq x y z
N MET A 1 -16.33 -9.45 -25.65
CA MET A 1 -15.57 -8.67 -24.66
C MET A 1 -15.97 -7.21 -24.82
N HIS A 2 -16.39 -6.52 -23.76
CA HIS A 2 -16.76 -5.10 -23.85
C HIS A 2 -15.50 -4.25 -24.07
N LYS A 3 -15.56 -3.26 -24.97
CA LYS A 3 -14.48 -2.27 -25.14
C LYS A 3 -14.37 -1.39 -23.89
N TYR A 4 -13.22 -0.76 -23.70
CA TYR A 4 -13.00 0.19 -22.61
C TYR A 4 -13.61 1.56 -22.91
N PRO A 5 -14.10 2.30 -21.89
CA PRO A 5 -13.96 2.04 -20.44
C PRO A 5 -14.96 1.04 -19.84
N ASP A 6 -16.04 0.66 -20.52
CA ASP A 6 -17.08 -0.21 -19.95
C ASP A 6 -16.53 -1.56 -19.48
N GLY A 7 -15.66 -2.19 -20.28
CA GLY A 7 -15.01 -3.46 -19.93
C GLY A 7 -14.11 -3.41 -18.68
N LEU A 8 -13.65 -2.22 -18.27
CA LEU A 8 -12.86 -2.07 -17.04
C LEU A 8 -13.71 -2.18 -15.78
N LEU A 9 -15.04 -2.03 -15.88
CA LEU A 9 -15.92 -2.20 -14.72
C LEU A 9 -15.88 -3.64 -14.18
N ASP A 10 -15.55 -4.61 -15.03
CA ASP A 10 -15.42 -6.02 -14.66
C ASP A 10 -14.10 -6.36 -13.98
N TRP A 11 -13.13 -5.44 -13.99
CA TRP A 11 -11.85 -5.58 -13.26
C TRP A 11 -11.98 -5.32 -11.76
N SER A 12 -13.12 -4.76 -11.32
CA SER A 12 -13.36 -4.48 -9.90
C SER A 12 -13.41 -5.78 -9.09
N GLY A 13 -12.76 -5.79 -7.92
CA GLY A 13 -12.64 -6.97 -7.05
C GLY A 13 -13.95 -7.52 -6.51
N ASP A 14 -15.04 -6.75 -6.61
CA ASP A 14 -16.40 -7.11 -6.20
C ASP A 14 -17.19 -7.84 -7.32
N LYS A 15 -16.59 -8.00 -8.52
CA LYS A 15 -17.19 -8.65 -9.69
C LYS A 15 -16.38 -9.85 -10.18
N ALA A 16 -16.99 -10.66 -11.06
CA ALA A 16 -16.45 -11.91 -11.57
C ALA A 16 -15.03 -11.82 -12.19
N GLY A 17 -14.62 -10.66 -12.73
CA GLY A 17 -13.27 -10.50 -13.29
C GLY A 17 -12.14 -10.43 -12.24
N GLY A 18 -12.44 -10.06 -10.99
CA GLY A 18 -11.47 -10.00 -9.90
C GLY A 18 -11.15 -11.35 -9.23
N VAL A 19 -11.86 -12.42 -9.60
CA VAL A 19 -11.71 -13.76 -9.03
C VAL A 19 -11.43 -14.76 -10.15
N LYS A 20 -10.21 -15.30 -10.19
CA LYS A 20 -9.81 -16.33 -11.14
C LYS A 20 -10.21 -17.72 -10.67
N LYS A 21 -10.83 -18.50 -11.55
CA LYS A 21 -10.94 -19.95 -11.44
C LYS A 21 -9.86 -20.60 -12.31
N LEU A 22 -9.21 -21.66 -11.80
CA LEU A 22 -8.19 -22.39 -12.56
C LEU A 22 -8.76 -22.88 -13.89
N PHE A 23 -8.00 -22.69 -14.98
CA PHE A 23 -8.30 -23.21 -16.32
C PHE A 23 -9.62 -22.74 -16.95
N TYR A 24 -10.29 -21.73 -16.37
CA TYR A 24 -11.51 -21.17 -16.94
C TYR A 24 -11.22 -19.90 -17.75
N VAL A 25 -11.34 -20.02 -19.09
CA VAL A 25 -11.04 -18.98 -20.08
C VAL A 25 -11.87 -17.70 -19.85
N GLY A 26 -13.06 -17.81 -19.28
CA GLY A 26 -13.95 -16.67 -18.99
C GLY A 26 -13.69 -15.96 -17.65
N SER A 27 -12.65 -16.33 -16.88
CA SER A 27 -12.35 -15.71 -15.57
C SER A 27 -10.92 -15.23 -15.44
N GLY A 28 -10.74 -14.16 -14.66
CA GLY A 28 -9.54 -13.98 -13.84
C GLY A 28 -8.25 -13.53 -14.52
N ARG A 29 -8.30 -13.12 -15.79
CA ARG A 29 -7.23 -12.31 -16.41
C ARG A 29 -7.82 -11.01 -16.96
N PRO A 30 -8.11 -10.02 -16.10
CA PRO A 30 -8.67 -8.73 -16.54
C PRO A 30 -7.86 -8.11 -17.69
N ALA A 31 -6.53 -8.23 -17.60
CA ALA A 31 -5.57 -7.74 -18.58
C ALA A 31 -5.43 -8.59 -19.86
N GLY A 32 -6.13 -9.73 -19.96
CA GLY A 32 -6.04 -10.71 -21.06
C GLY A 32 -4.77 -11.57 -21.07
N ASN A 33 -3.66 -11.06 -20.54
CA ASN A 33 -2.36 -11.72 -20.50
C ASN A 33 -1.90 -12.04 -19.06
N VAL A 34 -0.94 -12.95 -18.94
CA VAL A 34 -0.26 -13.24 -17.67
C VAL A 34 0.59 -12.03 -17.28
N ILE A 35 0.36 -11.50 -16.08
CA ILE A 35 1.19 -10.42 -15.52
C ILE A 35 2.43 -11.05 -14.87
N LYS A 36 3.61 -10.77 -15.42
CA LYS A 36 4.88 -11.30 -14.91
C LYS A 36 5.24 -10.67 -13.56
N THR A 37 5.70 -11.49 -12.62
CA THR A 37 6.20 -11.10 -11.29
C THR A 37 7.51 -11.83 -10.99
N GLY A 38 8.24 -11.40 -9.95
CA GLY A 38 9.43 -12.11 -9.50
C GLY A 38 9.14 -13.54 -9.04
N LEU A 39 7.96 -13.76 -8.44
CA LEU A 39 7.45 -15.11 -8.14
C LEU A 39 7.31 -15.95 -9.42
N LEU A 40 6.69 -15.44 -10.48
CA LEU A 40 6.48 -16.24 -11.70
C LEU A 40 7.82 -16.63 -12.35
N THR A 41 8.78 -15.71 -12.42
CA THR A 41 10.14 -16.02 -12.92
C THR A 41 10.82 -17.10 -12.07
N ARG A 42 10.61 -17.07 -10.75
CA ARG A 42 11.13 -18.09 -9.84
C ARG A 42 10.45 -19.45 -10.03
N LEU A 43 9.14 -19.47 -10.20
CA LEU A 43 8.38 -20.70 -10.46
C LEU A 43 8.74 -21.31 -11.82
N GLU A 44 9.00 -20.48 -12.83
CA GLU A 44 9.52 -20.93 -14.13
C GLU A 44 10.90 -21.58 -13.97
N SER A 45 11.81 -20.95 -13.21
CA SER A 45 13.13 -21.51 -12.92
C SER A 45 13.03 -22.81 -12.12
N TRP A 46 12.12 -22.87 -11.14
CA TRP A 46 11.85 -24.08 -10.36
C TRP A 46 11.30 -25.22 -11.22
N ALA A 47 10.34 -24.93 -12.10
CA ALA A 47 9.79 -25.92 -13.04
C ALA A 47 10.89 -26.52 -13.95
N GLY A 48 11.80 -25.66 -14.44
CA GLY A 48 12.98 -26.11 -15.18
C GLY A 48 13.91 -26.99 -14.35
N ALA A 49 14.19 -26.62 -13.10
CA ALA A 49 15.06 -27.38 -12.20
C ALA A 49 14.46 -28.75 -11.83
N ILE A 50 13.14 -28.81 -11.60
CA ILE A 50 12.38 -30.06 -11.38
C ILE A 50 12.46 -30.95 -12.61
N SER A 51 12.14 -30.43 -13.81
CA SER A 51 12.21 -31.19 -15.06
C SER A 51 13.60 -31.77 -15.32
N ALA A 52 14.64 -30.99 -15.02
CA ALA A 52 16.03 -31.41 -15.20
C ALA A 52 16.54 -32.41 -14.16
N GLY A 53 15.80 -32.66 -13.07
CA GLY A 53 16.25 -33.51 -11.97
C GLY A 53 17.40 -32.89 -11.17
N THR A 54 17.45 -31.56 -11.08
CA THR A 54 18.59 -30.86 -10.45
C THR A 54 18.67 -31.18 -8.96
N ALA A 55 19.82 -31.70 -8.52
CA ALA A 55 20.05 -32.06 -7.12
C ALA A 55 19.88 -30.84 -6.18
N GLY A 56 19.26 -31.05 -5.02
CA GLY A 56 18.99 -29.99 -4.05
C GLY A 56 17.81 -29.07 -4.38
N THR A 57 17.08 -29.34 -5.47
CA THR A 57 15.84 -28.59 -5.79
C THR A 57 14.75 -28.93 -4.77
N PRO A 58 14.14 -27.93 -4.10
CA PRO A 58 13.02 -28.18 -3.20
C PRO A 58 11.84 -28.77 -3.98
N LYS A 59 11.26 -29.85 -3.47
CA LYS A 59 10.15 -30.56 -4.12
C LYS A 59 8.78 -30.05 -3.66
N PHE A 60 8.74 -29.40 -2.50
CA PHE A 60 7.50 -28.94 -1.87
C PHE A 60 7.49 -27.42 -1.77
N VAL A 61 6.49 -26.77 -2.37
CA VAL A 61 6.39 -25.31 -2.46
C VAL A 61 5.12 -24.83 -1.76
N PHE A 62 5.27 -23.89 -0.83
CA PHE A 62 4.18 -23.17 -0.19
C PHE A 62 4.13 -21.71 -0.66
N LEU A 63 3.05 -21.32 -1.32
CA LEU A 63 2.74 -19.94 -1.68
C LEU A 63 1.85 -19.32 -0.60
N ILE A 64 2.42 -18.41 0.18
CA ILE A 64 1.77 -17.86 1.37
C ILE A 64 1.38 -16.41 1.15
N GLY A 65 0.10 -16.11 1.33
CA GLY A 65 -0.41 -14.75 1.22
C GLY A 65 -1.88 -14.60 1.55
N GLY A 66 -2.38 -13.38 1.61
CA GLY A 66 -3.81 -13.09 1.69
C GLY A 66 -4.55 -13.31 0.34
N PRO A 67 -5.89 -13.17 0.35
CA PRO A 67 -6.70 -13.17 -0.86
C PRO A 67 -6.29 -12.04 -1.82
N GLY A 68 -6.28 -12.31 -3.13
CA GLY A 68 -5.98 -11.31 -4.16
C GLY A 68 -4.51 -11.13 -4.53
N ASN A 69 -3.58 -11.94 -4.00
CA ASN A 69 -2.15 -11.89 -4.34
C ASN A 69 -1.75 -12.62 -5.63
N GLY A 70 -2.71 -13.22 -6.37
CA GLY A 70 -2.40 -13.92 -7.62
C GLY A 70 -2.01 -15.39 -7.46
N LYS A 71 -2.37 -16.04 -6.34
CA LYS A 71 -2.12 -17.47 -6.07
C LYS A 71 -2.59 -18.38 -7.21
N THR A 72 -3.83 -18.22 -7.64
CA THR A 72 -4.42 -19.01 -8.74
C THR A 72 -3.66 -18.83 -10.06
N GLU A 73 -3.20 -17.60 -10.36
CA GLU A 73 -2.39 -17.34 -11.55
C GLU A 73 -1.03 -18.03 -11.45
N ALA A 74 -0.38 -17.96 -10.29
CA ALA A 74 0.89 -18.60 -10.04
C ALA A 74 0.83 -20.12 -10.20
N VAL A 75 -0.22 -20.76 -9.68
CA VAL A 75 -0.44 -22.21 -9.85
C VAL A 75 -0.62 -22.57 -11.32
N GLU A 76 -1.54 -21.91 -12.03
CA GLU A 76 -1.80 -22.21 -13.45
C GLU A 76 -0.57 -21.99 -14.33
N TYR A 77 0.14 -20.88 -14.11
CA TYR A 77 1.39 -20.59 -14.82
C TYR A 77 2.45 -21.66 -14.55
N THR A 78 2.60 -22.09 -13.30
CA THR A 78 3.57 -23.15 -12.92
C THR A 78 3.25 -24.46 -13.63
N ILE A 79 1.98 -24.85 -13.70
CA ILE A 79 1.55 -26.06 -14.41
C ILE A 79 1.92 -25.98 -15.89
N GLN A 80 1.66 -24.84 -16.54
CA GLN A 80 2.04 -24.61 -17.94
C GLN A 80 3.56 -24.69 -18.15
N ARG A 81 4.35 -24.14 -17.21
CA ARG A 81 5.82 -24.22 -17.26
C ARG A 81 6.35 -25.63 -17.04
N LEU A 82 5.76 -26.40 -16.12
CA LEU A 82 6.12 -27.80 -15.89
C LEU A 82 5.83 -28.65 -17.13
N ASP A 83 4.63 -28.49 -17.72
CA ASP A 83 4.23 -29.18 -18.94
C ASP A 83 5.22 -28.92 -20.09
N SER A 84 5.52 -27.63 -20.33
CA SER A 84 6.48 -27.22 -21.36
C SER A 84 7.89 -27.71 -21.07
N ALA A 85 8.38 -27.59 -19.84
CA ALA A 85 9.74 -27.98 -19.46
C ALA A 85 9.95 -29.50 -19.51
N MET A 86 8.90 -30.29 -19.26
CA MET A 86 8.91 -31.75 -19.32
C MET A 86 8.53 -32.29 -20.70
N GLN A 87 8.20 -31.42 -21.67
CA GLN A 87 7.80 -31.78 -23.03
C GLN A 87 6.58 -32.71 -23.05
N LEU A 88 5.54 -32.35 -22.31
CA LEU A 88 4.32 -33.14 -22.15
C LEU A 88 3.22 -32.77 -23.16
N ASP A 89 3.49 -31.85 -24.09
CA ASP A 89 2.60 -31.44 -25.18
C ASP A 89 1.16 -31.07 -24.73
N GLY A 90 1.03 -30.47 -23.54
CA GLY A 90 -0.25 -30.05 -22.95
C GLY A 90 -0.96 -31.12 -22.13
N ALA A 91 -0.43 -32.35 -22.03
CA ALA A 91 -1.09 -33.45 -21.32
C ALA A 91 -1.29 -33.16 -19.82
N LEU A 92 -0.32 -32.53 -19.17
CA LEU A 92 -0.41 -32.17 -17.74
C LEU A 92 -1.47 -31.08 -17.52
N VAL A 93 -1.48 -30.07 -18.41
CA VAL A 93 -2.47 -28.99 -18.38
C VAL A 93 -3.87 -29.56 -18.56
N GLN A 94 -4.06 -30.46 -19.52
CA GLN A 94 -5.36 -31.06 -19.81
C GLN A 94 -5.87 -31.90 -18.63
N GLU A 95 -5.05 -32.80 -18.08
CA GLU A 95 -5.46 -33.64 -16.96
C GLU A 95 -5.89 -32.79 -15.75
N LEU A 96 -5.10 -31.80 -15.37
CA LEU A 96 -5.42 -30.96 -14.23
C LEU A 96 -6.64 -30.07 -14.51
N ALA A 97 -6.80 -29.56 -15.74
CA ALA A 97 -8.01 -28.83 -16.12
C ALA A 97 -9.28 -29.67 -16.00
N GLU A 98 -9.25 -30.94 -16.43
CA GLU A 98 -10.37 -31.87 -16.28
C GLU A 98 -10.75 -32.07 -14.80
N ARG A 99 -9.75 -32.31 -13.93
CA ARG A 99 -9.97 -32.49 -12.49
C ARG A 99 -10.49 -31.23 -11.79
N PHE A 100 -9.95 -30.05 -12.11
CA PHE A 100 -10.39 -28.78 -11.48
C PHE A 100 -11.72 -28.25 -12.04
N SER A 101 -12.09 -28.60 -13.29
CA SER A 101 -13.36 -28.18 -13.89
C SER A 101 -14.58 -28.85 -13.25
N GLY A 102 -14.36 -29.99 -12.60
CA GLY A 102 -15.40 -30.78 -11.96
C GLY A 102 -16.12 -31.77 -12.90
N ASN A 103 -15.62 -31.94 -14.13
CA ASN A 103 -16.20 -32.85 -15.12
C ASN A 103 -16.11 -34.33 -14.70
N GLU A 104 -15.14 -34.70 -13.86
CA GLU A 104 -15.00 -36.03 -13.24
C GLU A 104 -15.63 -36.10 -11.83
N GLY A 105 -16.43 -35.12 -11.44
CA GLY A 105 -16.95 -34.92 -10.08
C GLY A 105 -16.40 -33.64 -9.44
N GLN A 106 -17.02 -33.12 -8.37
CA GLN A 106 -16.54 -31.87 -7.75
C GLN A 106 -15.09 -32.02 -7.25
N PRO A 107 -14.20 -31.05 -7.52
CA PRO A 107 -12.78 -31.17 -7.19
C PRO A 107 -12.56 -31.33 -5.69
N THR A 108 -11.64 -32.23 -5.33
CA THR A 108 -11.11 -32.41 -3.97
C THR A 108 -10.14 -31.29 -3.62
N ARG A 109 -9.88 -31.08 -2.32
CA ARG A 109 -8.95 -30.05 -1.85
C ARG A 109 -7.53 -30.28 -2.39
N LEU A 110 -7.10 -31.54 -2.36
CA LEU A 110 -5.81 -32.00 -2.89
C LEU A 110 -6.03 -32.70 -4.23
N VAL A 111 -5.45 -32.17 -5.30
CA VAL A 111 -5.50 -32.76 -6.65
C VAL A 111 -4.14 -33.36 -6.99
N LYS A 112 -4.10 -34.63 -7.38
CA LYS A 112 -2.88 -35.34 -7.81
C LYS A 112 -2.98 -35.75 -9.27
N THR A 113 -1.84 -35.80 -9.96
CA THR A 113 -1.73 -36.40 -11.30
C THR A 113 -1.71 -37.92 -11.20
N GLU A 114 -2.40 -38.60 -12.12
CA GLU A 114 -2.38 -40.07 -12.22
C GLU A 114 -2.20 -40.54 -13.66
N LYS A 115 -2.71 -39.79 -14.65
CA LYS A 115 -2.70 -40.20 -16.06
C LYS A 115 -1.40 -39.78 -16.76
N THR A 116 -0.91 -38.58 -16.45
CA THR A 116 0.26 -37.99 -17.10
C THR A 116 1.54 -38.68 -16.63
N LYS A 117 2.27 -39.30 -17.56
CA LYS A 117 3.57 -39.93 -17.28
C LYS A 117 4.67 -38.87 -17.29
N LEU A 118 5.28 -38.64 -16.13
CA LEU A 118 6.38 -37.70 -15.99
C LEU A 118 7.72 -38.32 -16.43
N PRO A 119 8.66 -37.54 -17.00
CA PRO A 119 9.96 -38.06 -17.40
C PRO A 119 10.76 -38.57 -16.20
N ALA A 120 11.38 -39.75 -16.31
CA ALA A 120 12.19 -40.34 -15.23
C ALA A 120 13.32 -39.42 -14.75
N LYS A 121 13.87 -38.60 -15.65
CA LYS A 121 14.90 -37.59 -15.35
C LYS A 121 14.45 -36.58 -14.28
N ALA A 122 13.16 -36.26 -14.18
CA ALA A 122 12.65 -35.30 -13.21
C ALA A 122 12.76 -35.79 -11.75
N SER A 123 12.94 -37.11 -11.55
CA SER A 123 12.88 -37.76 -10.23
C SER A 123 11.62 -37.34 -9.47
N VAL A 124 10.48 -37.31 -10.19
CA VAL A 124 9.13 -37.04 -9.69
C VAL A 124 8.19 -37.87 -10.55
N SER A 125 7.34 -38.68 -9.91
CA SER A 125 6.30 -39.47 -10.56
C SER A 125 4.92 -38.82 -10.45
N THR A 126 4.73 -37.96 -9.44
CA THR A 126 3.43 -37.34 -9.13
C THR A 126 3.56 -35.84 -8.88
N ILE A 127 2.63 -35.05 -9.40
CA ILE A 127 2.43 -33.64 -9.03
C ILE A 127 1.15 -33.53 -8.21
N ALA A 128 1.22 -32.85 -7.07
CA ALA A 128 0.11 -32.63 -6.16
C ALA A 128 -0.10 -31.14 -5.88
N ILE A 129 -1.35 -30.69 -5.94
CA ILE A 129 -1.70 -29.27 -5.88
C ILE A 129 -2.83 -29.03 -4.88
N VAL A 130 -2.64 -28.06 -3.99
CA VAL A 130 -3.68 -27.48 -3.14
C VAL A 130 -3.88 -26.03 -3.54
N GLN A 131 -4.99 -25.73 -4.23
CA GLN A 131 -5.28 -24.40 -4.77
C GLN A 131 -5.68 -23.40 -3.67
N ASP A 132 -6.46 -23.85 -2.70
CA ASP A 132 -6.88 -23.03 -1.56
C ASP A 132 -6.76 -23.83 -0.26
N GLY A 133 -5.70 -23.55 0.50
CA GLY A 133 -5.45 -24.19 1.78
C GLY A 133 -6.47 -23.83 2.86
N SER A 134 -7.42 -22.92 2.60
CA SER A 134 -8.54 -22.65 3.50
C SER A 134 -9.79 -23.50 3.23
N GLU A 135 -9.82 -24.25 2.12
CA GLU A 135 -10.86 -25.25 1.89
C GLU A 135 -10.58 -26.52 2.69
N ALA A 136 -11.64 -27.14 3.21
CA ALA A 136 -11.58 -28.47 3.84
C ALA A 136 -11.96 -29.55 2.82
N GLU A 137 -11.48 -30.77 3.03
CA GLU A 137 -11.86 -31.90 2.18
C GLU A 137 -13.35 -32.22 2.36
N ARG A 138 -14.06 -32.42 1.25
CA ARG A 138 -15.51 -32.65 1.30
C ARG A 138 -15.82 -33.98 1.98
N GLY A 139 -16.78 -33.96 2.90
CA GLY A 139 -17.14 -35.12 3.70
C GLY A 139 -16.16 -35.43 4.84
N SER A 140 -15.10 -34.65 5.00
CA SER A 140 -14.24 -34.71 6.17
C SER A 140 -14.75 -33.77 7.27
N SER A 141 -14.67 -34.21 8.53
CA SER A 141 -14.86 -33.35 9.69
C SER A 141 -13.59 -32.54 10.04
N ALA A 142 -12.49 -32.78 9.32
CA ALA A 142 -11.22 -32.15 9.59
C ALA A 142 -11.21 -30.68 9.17
N THR A 143 -10.55 -29.84 9.98
CA THR A 143 -10.41 -28.42 9.68
C THR A 143 -9.30 -28.18 8.64
N PRO A 144 -9.27 -27.02 7.95
CA PRO A 144 -8.19 -26.69 7.01
C PRO A 144 -6.79 -26.77 7.64
N ALA A 145 -6.67 -26.37 8.91
CA ALA A 145 -5.45 -26.48 9.71
C ALA A 145 -5.01 -27.93 9.93
N GLN A 146 -5.98 -28.83 10.19
CA GLN A 146 -5.73 -30.26 10.35
C GLN A 146 -5.25 -30.88 9.04
N HIS A 147 -5.93 -30.59 7.93
CA HIS A 147 -5.51 -31.04 6.62
C HIS A 147 -4.09 -30.59 6.26
N LEU A 148 -3.71 -29.34 6.57
CA LEU A 148 -2.36 -28.88 6.35
C LEU A 148 -1.32 -29.64 7.19
N CYS A 149 -1.62 -29.94 8.45
CA CYS A 149 -0.74 -30.76 9.29
C CYS A 149 -0.61 -32.18 8.74
N ASP A 150 -1.72 -32.78 8.29
CA ASP A 150 -1.73 -34.11 7.69
C ASP A 150 -0.94 -34.16 6.37
N ASP A 151 -1.07 -33.12 5.53
CA ASP A 151 -0.27 -32.98 4.32
C ASP A 151 1.22 -32.91 4.68
N ILE A 152 1.61 -32.07 5.64
CA ILE A 152 3.01 -31.95 6.07
C ILE A 152 3.57 -33.28 6.57
N ARG A 153 2.80 -34.03 7.37
CA ARG A 153 3.23 -35.36 7.83
C ARG A 153 3.48 -36.29 6.63
N LYS A 154 2.53 -36.36 5.70
CA LYS A 154 2.68 -37.16 4.49
C LYS A 154 3.85 -36.73 3.63
N LEU A 155 4.06 -35.43 3.42
CA LEU A 155 5.19 -34.92 2.61
C LEU A 155 6.56 -35.25 3.22
N ARG A 156 6.63 -35.55 4.51
CA ARG A 156 7.86 -35.96 5.18
C ARG A 156 8.07 -37.47 5.13
N GLU A 157 6.98 -38.23 5.11
CA GLU A 157 6.98 -39.69 4.98
C GLU A 157 7.17 -40.12 3.50
N ASP A 158 6.47 -39.45 2.59
CA ASP A 158 6.55 -39.63 1.15
C ASP A 158 7.91 -39.12 0.65
N GLY A 159 8.69 -40.01 0.04
CA GLY A 159 10.03 -39.71 -0.47
C GLY A 159 10.07 -38.67 -1.59
N ASN A 160 11.27 -38.43 -2.14
CA ASN A 160 11.57 -37.39 -3.14
C ASN A 160 10.85 -37.50 -4.50
N ASP A 161 9.89 -38.41 -4.66
CA ASP A 161 9.20 -38.72 -5.92
C ASP A 161 7.90 -37.91 -6.14
N LEU A 162 7.58 -37.00 -5.22
CA LEU A 162 6.41 -36.13 -5.27
C LEU A 162 6.84 -34.66 -5.43
N ALA A 163 6.23 -33.92 -6.37
CA ALA A 163 6.27 -32.46 -6.40
C ALA A 163 4.95 -31.91 -5.84
N TYR A 164 5.04 -31.03 -4.85
CA TYR A 164 3.87 -30.48 -4.15
C TYR A 164 3.83 -28.96 -4.25
N LEU A 165 2.67 -28.40 -4.58
CA LEU A 165 2.43 -26.95 -4.62
C LEU A 165 1.16 -26.60 -3.86
N ALA A 166 1.28 -25.82 -2.78
CA ALA A 166 0.13 -25.40 -1.98
C ALA A 166 0.05 -23.90 -1.77
N CYS A 167 -1.17 -23.39 -1.89
CA CYS A 167 -1.53 -22.00 -1.67
C CYS A 167 -2.17 -21.85 -0.29
N VAL A 168 -1.47 -21.26 0.67
CA VAL A 168 -1.91 -21.23 2.08
C VAL A 168 -2.09 -19.80 2.57
N ASN A 169 -3.16 -19.54 3.32
CA ASN A 169 -3.41 -18.24 3.95
C ASN A 169 -2.71 -18.18 5.31
N ARG A 170 -2.24 -16.99 5.74
CA ARG A 170 -1.53 -16.83 7.02
C ARG A 170 -2.32 -17.37 8.22
N GLY A 171 -3.62 -17.09 8.30
CA GLY A 171 -4.47 -17.58 9.40
C GLY A 171 -4.49 -19.11 9.50
N VAL A 172 -4.49 -19.82 8.36
CA VAL A 172 -4.45 -21.30 8.36
C VAL A 172 -3.12 -21.82 8.92
N LEU A 173 -2.00 -21.11 8.69
CA LEU A 173 -0.70 -21.49 9.25
C LEU A 173 -0.66 -21.31 10.76
N ASP A 174 -1.21 -20.21 11.26
CA ASP A 174 -1.28 -19.93 12.69
C ASP A 174 -2.14 -20.99 13.39
N ASP A 175 -3.33 -21.29 12.84
CA ASP A 175 -4.22 -22.34 13.34
C ASP A 175 -3.57 -23.74 13.28
N ALA A 176 -2.84 -24.05 12.21
CA ALA A 176 -2.12 -25.31 12.07
C ALA A 176 -0.98 -25.44 13.10
N LEU A 177 -0.27 -24.34 13.40
CA LEU A 177 0.77 -24.35 14.42
C LEU A 177 0.17 -24.59 15.82
N ILE A 178 -0.95 -23.94 16.13
CA ILE A 178 -1.68 -24.17 17.39
C ILE A 178 -2.08 -25.64 17.47
N PHE A 179 -2.75 -26.16 16.45
CA PHE A 179 -3.20 -27.55 16.41
C PHE A 179 -2.06 -28.58 16.54
N ALA A 180 -0.95 -28.39 15.82
CA ALA A 180 0.21 -29.28 15.92
C ALA A 180 0.86 -29.24 17.31
N THR A 181 0.85 -28.08 17.96
CA THR A 181 1.40 -27.91 19.31
C THR A 181 0.49 -28.55 20.36
N GLU A 182 -0.83 -28.41 20.24
CA GLU A 182 -1.81 -29.06 21.13
C GLU A 182 -1.79 -30.59 21.06
N ARG A 183 -1.32 -31.15 19.93
CA ARG A 183 -1.16 -32.59 19.72
C ARG A 183 0.25 -33.11 20.01
N ASP A 184 1.15 -32.28 20.52
CA ASP A 184 2.56 -32.62 20.76
C ASP A 184 3.28 -33.17 19.51
N ASP A 185 2.87 -32.75 18.31
CA ASP A 185 3.53 -33.09 17.05
C ASP A 185 4.73 -32.15 16.84
N ALA A 186 5.83 -32.47 17.54
CA ALA A 186 7.03 -31.65 17.60
C ALA A 186 7.65 -31.39 16.21
N GLU A 187 7.60 -32.37 15.30
CA GLU A 187 8.23 -32.25 14.00
C GLU A 187 7.43 -31.37 13.04
N THR A 188 6.10 -31.55 12.97
CA THR A 188 5.21 -30.68 12.19
C THR A 188 5.21 -29.26 12.75
N SER A 189 5.15 -29.11 14.08
CA SER A 189 5.28 -27.82 14.76
C SER A 189 6.61 -27.15 14.43
N GLY A 190 7.71 -27.91 14.37
CA GLY A 190 9.04 -27.43 13.97
C GLY A 190 9.08 -26.85 12.55
N LEU A 191 8.51 -27.56 11.57
CA LEU A 191 8.43 -27.08 10.18
C LEU A 191 7.52 -25.84 10.10
N LEU A 192 6.33 -25.87 10.70
CA LEU A 192 5.40 -24.74 10.71
C LEU A 192 6.03 -23.49 11.33
N LYS A 193 6.80 -23.63 12.42
CA LYS A 193 7.58 -22.52 12.99
C LYS A 193 8.58 -21.94 12.00
N GLN A 194 9.30 -22.77 11.24
CA GLN A 194 10.22 -22.30 10.20
C GLN A 194 9.49 -21.61 9.05
N VAL A 195 8.38 -22.17 8.59
CA VAL A 195 7.52 -21.54 7.57
C VAL A 195 7.04 -20.17 8.04
N ILE A 196 6.47 -20.07 9.24
CA ILE A 196 5.97 -18.82 9.83
C ILE A 196 7.11 -17.80 10.01
N GLN A 197 8.29 -18.22 10.47
CA GLN A 197 9.46 -17.35 10.59
C GLN A 197 9.92 -16.82 9.23
N SER A 198 9.89 -17.64 8.17
CA SER A 198 10.30 -17.25 6.82
C SER A 198 9.36 -16.22 6.17
N VAL A 199 8.06 -16.27 6.47
CA VAL A 199 7.06 -15.32 5.96
C VAL A 199 6.87 -14.08 6.82
N SER A 200 7.47 -14.08 8.01
CA SER A 200 7.46 -12.96 8.93
C SER A 200 8.49 -11.91 8.54
N LEU A 201 8.16 -10.64 8.77
CA LEU A 201 9.06 -9.50 8.60
C LEU A 201 10.04 -9.40 9.79
N GLY A 202 10.85 -10.43 9.99
CA GLY A 202 11.84 -10.49 11.06
C GLY A 202 13.22 -9.96 10.65
N ALA A 203 13.95 -9.40 11.61
CA ALA A 203 15.28 -8.81 11.38
C ALA A 203 16.37 -9.81 10.95
N LYS A 204 16.26 -11.08 11.37
CA LYS A 204 17.23 -12.12 11.05
C LYS A 204 17.15 -12.63 9.62
N GLY A 205 16.09 -12.28 8.89
CA GLY A 205 16.00 -12.55 7.46
C GLY A 205 16.11 -14.04 7.10
N THR A 206 15.25 -14.91 7.64
CA THR A 206 15.28 -16.35 7.34
C THR A 206 15.10 -16.61 5.84
N ALA A 207 15.91 -17.50 5.27
CA ALA A 207 15.78 -17.95 3.89
C ALA A 207 14.46 -18.70 3.70
N SER A 208 13.76 -18.44 2.60
CA SER A 208 12.48 -19.06 2.31
C SER A 208 12.53 -20.00 1.11
N TRP A 209 13.56 -19.93 0.26
CA TRP A 209 13.65 -20.72 -0.98
C TRP A 209 15.08 -21.25 -1.24
N PRO A 210 15.46 -22.43 -0.72
CA PRO A 210 14.70 -23.31 0.18
C PRO A 210 14.77 -22.87 1.65
N LEU A 211 13.97 -23.50 2.52
CA LEU A 211 14.05 -23.33 3.97
C LEU A 211 15.36 -23.91 4.52
N ALA A 212 16.01 -23.16 5.41
CA ALA A 212 17.35 -23.51 5.93
C ALA A 212 17.42 -24.88 6.61
N SER A 213 16.46 -25.19 7.50
CA SER A 213 16.42 -26.47 8.23
C SER A 213 15.65 -27.57 7.48
N TYR A 214 14.99 -27.24 6.37
CA TYR A 214 14.09 -28.14 5.64
C TYR A 214 14.28 -27.94 4.12
N PRO A 215 15.42 -28.37 3.55
CA PRO A 215 15.81 -28.02 2.18
C PRO A 215 14.88 -28.58 1.09
N ALA A 216 14.09 -29.62 1.40
CA ALA A 216 13.05 -30.14 0.52
C ALA A 216 11.86 -29.17 0.35
N PHE A 217 11.72 -28.19 1.25
CA PHE A 217 10.63 -27.24 1.31
C PHE A 217 11.08 -25.85 0.88
N ALA A 218 10.25 -25.20 0.09
CA ALA A 218 10.37 -23.82 -0.31
C ALA A 218 9.06 -23.07 0.00
N VAL A 219 9.22 -21.80 0.33
CA VAL A 219 8.18 -20.91 0.81
C VAL A 219 8.33 -19.57 0.12
N TRP A 220 7.22 -19.01 -0.36
CA TRP A 220 7.21 -17.65 -0.90
C TRP A 220 6.14 -16.79 -0.22
N PRO A 221 6.54 -15.75 0.55
CA PRO A 221 5.60 -14.80 1.13
C PRO A 221 5.17 -13.75 0.10
N MET A 222 4.03 -14.00 -0.54
CA MET A 222 3.46 -13.13 -1.58
C MET A 222 3.05 -11.75 -1.04
N ASP A 223 2.73 -11.64 0.25
CA ASP A 223 2.38 -10.35 0.89
C ASP A 223 3.57 -9.40 1.10
N VAL A 224 4.81 -9.88 0.88
CA VAL A 224 6.04 -9.11 1.11
C VAL A 224 6.58 -8.50 -0.19
N GLU A 225 6.39 -9.20 -1.31
CA GLU A 225 6.79 -8.77 -2.65
C GLU A 225 5.99 -7.52 -3.06
N SER A 226 6.67 -6.57 -3.70
CA SER A 226 6.03 -5.36 -4.22
C SER A 226 5.57 -5.59 -5.65
N LEU A 227 4.33 -5.25 -5.96
CA LEU A 227 3.81 -5.25 -7.34
C LEU A 227 4.20 -4.00 -8.14
N VAL A 228 4.79 -2.99 -7.49
CA VAL A 228 5.10 -1.69 -8.11
C VAL A 228 6.59 -1.48 -8.36
N GLU A 229 7.47 -2.21 -7.66
CA GLU A 229 8.91 -2.15 -7.90
C GLU A 229 9.31 -2.82 -9.22
N GLU A 230 10.21 -2.17 -9.96
CA GLU A 230 10.86 -2.74 -11.14
C GLU A 230 12.14 -3.43 -10.68
N LEU A 231 12.29 -4.71 -11.01
CA LEU A 231 13.41 -5.56 -10.60
C LEU A 231 14.17 -6.01 -11.84
N GLY A 232 15.49 -5.86 -11.84
CA GLY A 232 16.34 -6.36 -12.94
C GLY A 232 16.10 -5.71 -14.31
N GLY A 233 15.43 -4.56 -14.36
CA GLY A 233 15.01 -3.90 -15.61
C GLY A 233 13.69 -4.40 -16.17
N ASP A 234 13.06 -5.40 -15.55
CA ASP A 234 11.74 -5.89 -15.94
C ASP A 234 10.63 -4.92 -15.48
N PRO A 235 9.58 -4.73 -16.30
CA PRO A 235 8.45 -3.88 -15.94
C PRO A 235 7.70 -4.47 -14.74
N SER A 236 7.37 -3.62 -13.77
CA SER A 236 6.59 -4.02 -12.59
C SER A 236 5.21 -4.52 -12.99
N ALA A 237 4.59 -5.33 -12.12
CA ALA A 237 3.23 -5.82 -12.34
C ALA A 237 2.24 -4.66 -12.50
N ALA A 238 2.39 -3.60 -11.71
CA ALA A 238 1.60 -2.37 -11.85
C ALA A 238 1.74 -1.72 -13.23
N ARG A 239 2.96 -1.65 -13.77
CA ARG A 239 3.19 -1.12 -15.12
C ARG A 239 2.44 -1.94 -16.18
N GLN A 240 2.59 -3.26 -16.14
CA GLN A 240 1.92 -4.17 -17.08
C GLN A 240 0.38 -4.05 -17.00
N VAL A 241 -0.18 -3.93 -15.80
CA VAL A 241 -1.62 -3.72 -15.58
C VAL A 241 -2.09 -2.39 -16.18
N ILE A 242 -1.36 -1.29 -15.94
CA ILE A 242 -1.71 0.04 -16.47
C ILE A 242 -1.60 0.04 -18.00
N GLU A 243 -0.56 -0.57 -18.57
CA GLU A 243 -0.36 -0.69 -20.02
C GLU A 243 -1.53 -1.42 -20.68
N SER A 244 -1.96 -2.53 -20.10
CA SER A 244 -3.14 -3.27 -20.59
C SER A 244 -4.41 -2.41 -20.49
N ALA A 245 -4.66 -1.77 -19.35
CA ALA A 245 -5.86 -0.96 -19.14
C ALA A 245 -5.92 0.31 -20.01
N THR A 246 -4.76 0.79 -20.47
CA THR A 246 -4.63 2.01 -21.29
C THR A 246 -4.35 1.74 -22.76
N ASN A 247 -4.41 0.47 -23.20
CA ASN A 247 -4.22 0.09 -24.60
C ASN A 247 -5.16 0.88 -25.51
N GLU A 248 -4.58 1.67 -26.41
CA GLU A 248 -5.32 2.58 -27.27
C GLU A 248 -6.36 1.91 -28.14
N GLN A 249 -6.10 0.68 -28.60
CA GLN A 249 -6.96 -0.06 -29.53
C GLN A 249 -8.29 -0.51 -28.89
N GLU A 250 -8.31 -0.66 -27.56
CA GLU A 250 -9.49 -1.08 -26.79
C GLU A 250 -10.40 0.10 -26.41
N TRP A 251 -9.95 1.33 -26.66
CA TRP A 251 -10.66 2.55 -26.30
C TRP A 251 -11.20 3.27 -27.54
N PRO A 252 -12.27 4.08 -27.40
CA PRO A 252 -12.65 5.02 -28.44
C PRO A 252 -11.51 6.01 -28.73
N VAL A 253 -11.47 6.54 -29.95
CA VAL A 253 -10.55 7.62 -30.31
C VAL A 253 -10.78 8.80 -29.36
N TYR A 254 -9.69 9.40 -28.88
CA TYR A 254 -9.79 10.53 -27.95
C TYR A 254 -10.66 11.65 -28.55
N GLY A 255 -11.65 12.11 -27.80
CA GLY A 255 -12.59 13.12 -28.25
C GLY A 255 -13.82 12.59 -29.02
N SER A 256 -13.85 11.32 -29.42
CA SER A 256 -14.97 10.75 -30.18
C SER A 256 -16.07 10.10 -29.32
N CYS A 257 -15.85 9.97 -28.00
CA CYS A 257 -16.86 9.43 -27.09
C CYS A 257 -17.99 10.45 -26.82
N GLU A 258 -19.10 10.02 -26.22
CA GLU A 258 -20.28 10.85 -25.92
C GLU A 258 -19.97 12.15 -25.15
N ALA A 259 -18.94 12.14 -24.29
CA ALA A 259 -18.50 13.31 -23.52
C ALA A 259 -17.37 14.12 -24.19
N GLY A 260 -16.97 13.76 -25.40
CA GLY A 260 -15.92 14.41 -26.18
C GLY A 260 -14.57 14.49 -25.45
N GLU A 261 -13.86 15.60 -25.65
CA GLU A 261 -12.59 15.91 -24.96
C GLU A 261 -12.77 16.20 -23.46
N ARG A 262 -14.01 16.33 -23.00
CA ARG A 262 -14.38 16.56 -21.60
C ARG A 262 -14.70 15.27 -20.86
N CYS A 263 -14.40 14.11 -21.45
CA CYS A 263 -14.48 12.84 -20.75
C CYS A 263 -13.31 12.68 -19.77
N PRO A 264 -13.56 12.55 -18.45
CA PRO A 264 -12.49 12.38 -17.47
C PRO A 264 -11.76 11.06 -17.65
N PHE A 265 -12.47 10.00 -18.05
CA PHE A 265 -11.94 8.65 -18.25
C PHE A 265 -11.00 8.55 -19.46
N CYS A 266 -11.42 9.09 -20.62
CA CYS A 266 -10.56 9.16 -21.80
C CYS A 266 -9.33 10.05 -21.56
N THR A 267 -9.50 11.12 -20.77
CA THR A 267 -8.38 11.97 -20.34
C THR A 267 -7.41 11.20 -19.44
N SER A 268 -7.91 10.49 -18.43
CA SER A 268 -7.10 9.63 -17.55
C SER A 268 -6.36 8.56 -18.35
N ARG A 269 -7.01 7.87 -19.30
CA ARG A 269 -6.37 6.90 -20.19
C ARG A 269 -5.22 7.53 -20.97
N ARG A 270 -5.46 8.67 -21.62
CA ARG A 270 -4.44 9.35 -22.42
C ARG A 270 -3.23 9.76 -21.58
N LEU A 271 -3.48 10.27 -20.37
CA LEU A 271 -2.42 10.65 -19.45
C LEU A 271 -1.64 9.43 -18.98
N LEU A 272 -2.31 8.40 -18.46
CA LEU A 272 -1.68 7.18 -17.93
C LEU A 272 -1.06 6.28 -19.01
N GLY A 273 -1.48 6.41 -20.28
CA GLY A 273 -0.85 5.73 -21.41
C GLY A 273 0.50 6.32 -21.81
N SER A 274 0.83 7.54 -21.35
CA SER A 274 2.13 8.17 -21.60
C SER A 274 3.17 7.79 -20.55
N GLU A 275 4.40 7.51 -20.98
CA GLU A 275 5.47 7.02 -20.11
C GLU A 275 5.77 7.93 -18.89
N PRO A 276 5.91 9.27 -19.03
CA PRO A 276 6.22 10.13 -17.88
C PRO A 276 5.15 10.07 -16.78
N ASN A 277 3.88 10.15 -17.17
CA ASN A 277 2.76 10.15 -16.23
C ASN A 277 2.53 8.75 -15.64
N ARG A 278 2.76 7.68 -16.42
CA ARG A 278 2.68 6.30 -15.94
C ARG A 278 3.74 6.03 -14.87
N SER A 279 4.98 6.39 -15.16
CA SER A 279 6.09 6.30 -14.19
C SER A 279 5.83 7.14 -12.95
N ALA A 280 5.30 8.36 -13.10
CA ALA A 280 4.90 9.19 -11.97
C ALA A 280 3.80 8.54 -11.12
N PHE A 281 2.79 7.93 -11.74
CA PHE A 281 1.72 7.23 -11.03
C PHE A 281 2.23 5.99 -10.30
N ILE A 282 3.06 5.15 -10.94
CA ILE A 282 3.71 4.00 -10.28
C ILE A 282 4.52 4.45 -9.07
N ARG A 283 5.23 5.58 -9.18
CA ARG A 283 5.94 6.19 -8.06
C ARG A 283 5.00 6.62 -6.93
N VAL A 284 3.83 7.19 -7.23
CA VAL A 284 2.80 7.48 -6.21
C VAL A 284 2.30 6.21 -5.52
N LEU A 285 2.10 5.11 -6.27
CA LEU A 285 1.75 3.82 -5.67
C LEU A 285 2.85 3.29 -4.75
N ARG A 286 4.12 3.48 -5.13
CA ARG A 286 5.27 3.13 -4.29
C ARG A 286 5.34 3.98 -3.04
N TRP A 287 5.12 5.29 -3.14
CA TRP A 287 5.00 6.18 -1.99
C TRP A 287 3.92 5.73 -1.00
N TYR A 288 2.82 5.17 -1.50
CA TYR A 288 1.78 4.64 -0.63
C TYR A 288 2.24 3.39 0.11
N GLU A 289 2.96 2.47 -0.56
CA GLU A 289 3.52 1.29 0.11
C GLU A 289 4.48 1.68 1.24
N LEU A 290 5.36 2.65 0.99
CA LEU A 290 6.34 3.11 1.98
C LEU A 290 5.67 3.84 3.14
N ALA A 291 4.74 4.75 2.85
CA ALA A 291 4.10 5.57 3.87
C ALA A 291 3.16 4.77 4.78
N SER A 292 2.41 3.82 4.19
CA SER A 292 1.42 3.01 4.93
C SER A 292 2.00 1.71 5.51
N GLY A 293 3.14 1.23 4.98
CA GLY A 293 3.66 -0.11 5.28
C GLY A 293 2.85 -1.25 4.66
N LYS A 294 1.85 -0.96 3.82
CA LYS A 294 0.97 -1.95 3.18
C LYS A 294 1.38 -2.18 1.71
N ARG A 295 1.56 -3.43 1.31
CA ARG A 295 1.78 -3.82 -0.10
C ARG A 295 0.49 -3.78 -0.92
N TRP A 296 0.62 -3.49 -2.21
CA TRP A 296 -0.46 -3.71 -3.17
C TRP A 296 -0.60 -5.20 -3.47
N ASN A 297 -1.83 -5.70 -3.44
CA ASN A 297 -2.17 -6.98 -4.06
C ASN A 297 -2.88 -6.73 -5.41
N PHE A 298 -3.00 -7.76 -6.25
CA PHE A 298 -3.61 -7.62 -7.57
C PHE A 298 -5.07 -7.17 -7.50
N ARG A 299 -5.85 -7.67 -6.53
CA ARG A 299 -7.27 -7.27 -6.37
C ARG A 299 -7.40 -5.76 -6.16
N ASP A 300 -6.59 -5.21 -5.26
CA ASP A 300 -6.57 -3.78 -4.94
C ASP A 300 -6.10 -2.96 -6.15
N LEU A 301 -5.04 -3.41 -6.83
CA LEU A 301 -4.47 -2.75 -8.00
C LEU A 301 -5.45 -2.72 -9.20
N PHE A 302 -6.11 -3.85 -9.51
CA PHE A 302 -7.12 -3.92 -10.55
C PHE A 302 -8.34 -3.06 -10.21
N SER A 303 -8.80 -3.11 -8.96
CA SER A 303 -9.92 -2.29 -8.48
C SER A 303 -9.59 -0.79 -8.59
N LEU A 304 -8.39 -0.38 -8.17
CA LEU A 304 -7.95 1.01 -8.28
C LEU A 304 -7.89 1.44 -9.75
N THR A 305 -7.31 0.60 -10.62
CA THR A 305 -7.21 0.90 -12.06
C THR A 305 -8.59 1.06 -12.69
N ALA A 306 -9.53 0.17 -12.39
CA ALA A 306 -10.92 0.26 -12.81
C ALA A 306 -11.58 1.56 -12.33
N PHE A 307 -11.41 1.89 -11.05
CA PHE A 307 -11.97 3.11 -10.47
C PHE A 307 -11.44 4.38 -11.15
N LEU A 308 -10.14 4.47 -11.42
CA LEU A 308 -9.51 5.65 -12.03
C LEU A 308 -9.87 5.82 -13.52
N LEU A 309 -10.20 4.73 -14.21
CA LEU A 309 -10.44 4.72 -15.66
C LEU A 309 -11.91 4.51 -16.05
N ALA A 310 -12.77 4.05 -15.14
CA ALA A 310 -14.19 3.82 -15.41
C ALA A 310 -15.12 4.31 -14.30
N GLY A 311 -14.60 4.77 -13.17
CA GLY A 311 -15.40 5.28 -12.06
C GLY A 311 -16.13 4.18 -11.28
N THR A 312 -17.14 4.59 -10.51
CA THR A 312 -17.98 3.68 -9.72
C THR A 312 -19.41 3.69 -10.28
N PRO A 313 -20.03 2.53 -10.52
CA PRO A 313 -21.43 2.46 -10.94
C PRO A 313 -22.36 3.10 -9.91
N GLU A 314 -23.21 4.06 -10.34
CA GLU A 314 -24.29 4.58 -9.49
C GLU A 314 -25.44 3.56 -9.44
N SER A 315 -25.81 3.12 -8.23
CA SER A 315 -26.76 2.01 -8.00
C SER A 315 -28.24 2.35 -8.24
N SER A 316 -28.56 3.47 -8.90
CA SER A 316 -29.91 4.07 -8.88
C SER A 316 -30.59 4.21 -10.25
N GLY A 317 -30.05 3.61 -11.32
CA GLY A 317 -30.65 3.65 -12.67
C GLY A 317 -31.14 2.29 -13.15
N SER A 318 -32.26 2.26 -13.89
CA SER A 318 -32.75 1.10 -14.65
C SER A 318 -31.88 0.77 -15.89
N THR A 319 -30.91 1.62 -16.21
CA THR A 319 -29.97 1.45 -17.32
C THR A 319 -28.59 1.08 -16.78
N ALA A 320 -27.94 0.13 -17.45
CA ALA A 320 -26.57 -0.26 -17.12
C ALA A 320 -25.64 0.97 -17.18
N TYR A 321 -24.88 1.20 -16.10
CA TYR A 321 -23.94 2.31 -15.99
C TYR A 321 -22.89 2.25 -17.11
N LYS A 322 -22.74 3.36 -17.85
CA LYS A 322 -21.71 3.54 -18.88
C LYS A 322 -20.83 4.76 -18.53
N PRO A 323 -19.50 4.63 -18.39
CA PRO A 323 -18.66 5.73 -17.91
C PRO A 323 -18.71 6.99 -18.79
N CYS A 324 -18.57 6.83 -20.11
CA CYS A 324 -18.63 7.97 -21.05
C CYS A 324 -20.01 8.63 -21.10
N GLY A 325 -21.09 7.84 -21.03
CA GLY A 325 -22.46 8.36 -21.00
C GLY A 325 -22.81 9.07 -19.70
N TRP A 326 -22.31 8.56 -18.55
CA TRP A 326 -22.36 9.28 -17.28
C TRP A 326 -21.65 10.64 -17.40
N ALA A 327 -20.45 10.67 -17.99
CA ALA A 327 -19.72 11.91 -18.16
C ALA A 327 -20.48 12.92 -19.04
N ALA A 328 -21.10 12.46 -20.13
CA ALA A 328 -21.91 13.30 -21.02
C ALA A 328 -23.14 13.86 -20.30
N SER A 329 -23.81 13.05 -19.47
CA SER A 329 -24.98 13.49 -18.69
C SER A 329 -24.66 14.60 -17.67
N MET A 330 -23.41 14.68 -17.18
CA MET A 330 -22.97 15.73 -16.28
C MET A 330 -22.67 17.05 -17.01
N LEU A 331 -22.25 16.99 -18.28
CA LEU A 331 -21.96 18.16 -19.11
C LEU A 331 -23.24 18.82 -19.64
N SER A 332 -24.27 18.03 -19.90
CA SER A 332 -25.54 18.48 -20.51
C SER A 332 -26.74 18.05 -19.66
N PRO A 333 -26.90 18.59 -18.44
CA PRO A 333 -28.05 18.28 -17.61
C PRO A 333 -29.35 18.77 -18.27
N LYS A 334 -30.42 17.97 -18.14
CA LYS A 334 -31.75 18.34 -18.65
C LYS A 334 -32.51 19.16 -17.61
N GLY A 335 -33.10 20.28 -18.00
CA GLY A 335 -33.92 21.11 -17.12
C GLY A 335 -34.69 22.20 -17.88
N LYS A 336 -35.83 22.63 -17.33
CA LYS A 336 -36.63 23.74 -17.87
C LYS A 336 -36.14 25.11 -17.38
N ASP A 337 -35.58 25.17 -16.17
CA ASP A 337 -35.06 26.36 -15.51
C ASP A 337 -33.59 26.54 -15.89
N GLN A 338 -33.25 27.63 -16.58
CA GLN A 338 -31.90 27.91 -17.06
C GLN A 338 -30.89 28.04 -15.91
N ASN A 339 -31.24 28.73 -14.83
CA ASN A 339 -30.31 28.95 -13.71
C ASN A 339 -30.03 27.64 -12.96
N LYS A 340 -31.07 26.83 -12.70
CA LYS A 340 -30.89 25.51 -12.09
C LYS A 340 -30.09 24.57 -13.00
N THR A 341 -30.32 24.63 -14.30
CA THR A 341 -29.57 23.83 -15.28
C THR A 341 -28.10 24.21 -15.26
N GLU A 342 -27.77 25.51 -15.17
CA GLU A 342 -26.40 26.00 -15.07
C GLU A 342 -25.73 25.58 -13.75
N ILE A 343 -26.44 25.66 -12.62
CA ILE A 343 -25.95 25.13 -11.32
C ILE A 343 -25.62 23.63 -11.45
N LEU A 344 -26.50 22.84 -12.07
CA LEU A 344 -26.28 21.41 -12.28
C LEU A 344 -25.09 21.15 -13.20
N ARG A 345 -24.91 21.97 -14.24
CA ARG A 345 -23.80 21.86 -15.20
C ARG A 345 -22.47 22.12 -14.52
N VAL A 346 -22.35 23.22 -13.75
CA VAL A 346 -21.12 23.55 -13.02
C VAL A 346 -20.85 22.51 -11.92
N ARG A 347 -21.89 22.01 -11.24
CA ARG A 347 -21.75 20.89 -10.29
C ARG A 347 -21.23 19.64 -11.00
N GLY A 348 -21.71 19.39 -12.22
CA GLY A 348 -21.19 18.38 -13.14
C GLY A 348 -19.68 18.53 -13.36
N LEU A 349 -19.20 19.75 -13.66
CA LEU A 349 -17.76 20.01 -13.83
C LEU A 349 -16.94 19.63 -12.59
N PHE A 350 -17.40 19.96 -11.38
CA PHE A 350 -16.73 19.52 -10.15
C PHE A 350 -16.63 17.99 -10.05
N ARG A 351 -17.72 17.27 -10.38
CA ARG A 351 -17.73 15.81 -10.36
C ARG A 351 -16.80 15.21 -11.42
N LEU A 352 -16.78 15.79 -12.63
CA LEU A 352 -15.92 15.33 -13.72
C LEU A 352 -14.43 15.56 -13.41
N VAL A 353 -14.06 16.73 -12.89
CA VAL A 353 -12.69 17.00 -12.43
C VAL A 353 -12.32 16.03 -11.30
N ALA A 354 -13.20 15.83 -10.31
CA ALA A 354 -12.96 14.87 -9.23
C ALA A 354 -12.80 13.42 -9.72
N ALA A 355 -13.34 13.06 -10.88
CA ALA A 355 -13.22 11.74 -11.50
C ALA A 355 -11.95 11.55 -12.35
N GLN A 356 -11.18 12.59 -12.64
CA GLN A 356 -9.88 12.43 -13.29
C GLN A 356 -8.88 11.80 -12.31
N TYR A 357 -8.00 10.91 -12.79
CA TYR A 357 -7.20 10.07 -11.90
C TYR A 357 -6.37 10.87 -10.88
N GLN A 358 -5.82 12.02 -11.28
CA GLN A 358 -5.05 12.90 -10.40
C GLN A 358 -5.85 13.47 -9.21
N HIS A 359 -7.17 13.57 -9.33
CA HIS A 359 -8.06 14.06 -8.28
C HIS A 359 -8.78 12.91 -7.56
N ALA A 360 -9.13 11.85 -8.30
CA ALA A 360 -9.82 10.67 -7.80
C ALA A 360 -9.00 9.91 -6.74
N LEU A 361 -7.67 9.90 -6.87
CA LEU A 361 -6.75 9.37 -5.85
C LEU A 361 -6.85 10.08 -4.49
N PHE A 362 -7.34 11.32 -4.50
CA PHE A 362 -7.34 12.23 -3.35
C PHE A 362 -8.75 12.79 -3.09
N GLY A 363 -9.75 11.93 -3.02
CA GLY A 363 -11.18 12.31 -2.87
C GLY A 363 -11.57 13.09 -1.59
N ALA A 364 -10.63 13.37 -0.68
CA ALA A 364 -10.86 14.12 0.56
C ALA A 364 -11.05 15.63 0.33
N TRP A 365 -12.17 16.02 -0.29
CA TRP A 365 -12.62 17.41 -0.42
C TRP A 365 -13.08 17.98 0.95
N PRO A 366 -13.04 19.31 1.17
CA PRO A 366 -13.39 19.93 2.46
C PRO A 366 -14.91 19.96 2.68
N VAL A 367 -15.53 18.78 2.80
CA VAL A 367 -16.98 18.58 2.95
C VAL A 367 -17.52 19.19 4.22
N GLU A 368 -16.70 19.29 5.27
CA GLU A 368 -17.02 19.97 6.53
C GLU A 368 -17.33 21.46 6.35
N ARG A 369 -16.84 22.08 5.26
CA ARG A 369 -17.13 23.48 4.92
C ARG A 369 -18.51 23.68 4.28
N ALA A 370 -19.21 22.61 3.89
CA ALA A 370 -20.44 22.72 3.09
C ALA A 370 -21.58 23.48 3.80
N VAL A 371 -21.76 23.25 5.11
CA VAL A 371 -22.80 23.92 5.91
C VAL A 371 -22.45 25.38 6.14
N GLY A 372 -21.20 25.67 6.52
CA GLY A 372 -20.71 27.04 6.68
C GLY A 372 -20.83 27.85 5.39
N LEU A 373 -20.41 27.27 4.26
CA LEU A 373 -20.56 27.89 2.95
C LEU A 373 -22.02 28.23 2.62
N ARG A 374 -22.97 27.31 2.90
CA ARG A 374 -24.39 27.59 2.67
C ARG A 374 -24.87 28.81 3.45
N ASN A 375 -24.44 28.97 4.70
CA ASN A 375 -24.82 30.11 5.54
C ASN A 375 -24.19 31.41 5.02
N ASP A 376 -22.90 31.36 4.66
CA ASP A 376 -22.16 32.49 4.10
C ASP A 376 -22.80 32.98 2.79
N LEU A 377 -23.22 32.06 1.91
CA LEU A 377 -23.92 32.39 0.66
C LEU A 377 -25.30 32.99 0.86
N LYS A 378 -26.02 32.61 1.92
CA LYS A 378 -27.29 33.25 2.30
C LYS A 378 -27.04 34.67 2.79
N GLU A 379 -26.04 34.86 3.64
CA GLU A 379 -25.67 36.18 4.18
C GLU A 379 -25.25 37.16 3.06
N LEU A 380 -24.50 36.67 2.07
CA LEU A 380 -24.08 37.46 0.90
C LEU A 380 -25.16 37.63 -0.17
N LYS A 381 -26.33 36.99 -0.02
CA LYS A 381 -27.39 36.92 -1.04
C LYS A 381 -26.88 36.36 -2.39
N LEU A 382 -25.96 35.39 -2.34
CA LEU A 382 -25.36 34.72 -3.49
C LEU A 382 -25.76 33.24 -3.58
N SER A 383 -26.86 32.85 -2.93
CA SER A 383 -27.33 31.46 -2.91
C SER A 383 -27.74 30.93 -4.29
N ASP A 384 -28.14 31.83 -5.20
CA ASP A 384 -28.54 31.49 -6.57
C ASP A 384 -27.41 31.67 -7.59
N HIS A 385 -26.22 32.13 -7.17
CA HIS A 385 -25.08 32.27 -8.07
C HIS A 385 -24.60 30.89 -8.52
N PRO A 386 -24.59 30.58 -9.84
CA PRO A 386 -24.46 29.21 -10.32
C PRO A 386 -23.26 28.45 -9.77
N VAL A 387 -22.08 29.07 -9.81
CA VAL A 387 -20.81 28.46 -9.39
C VAL A 387 -20.74 28.22 -7.87
N LEU A 388 -21.18 29.19 -7.08
CA LEU A 388 -21.14 29.12 -5.61
C LEU A 388 -22.13 28.09 -5.08
N ALA A 389 -23.35 28.08 -5.65
CA ALA A 389 -24.37 27.07 -5.36
C ALA A 389 -23.90 25.67 -5.78
N ALA A 390 -23.30 25.54 -6.97
CA ALA A 390 -22.76 24.27 -7.46
C ALA A 390 -21.66 23.72 -6.55
N LEU A 391 -20.73 24.58 -6.09
CA LEU A 391 -19.69 24.18 -5.15
C LEU A 391 -20.30 23.72 -3.83
N GLN A 392 -21.24 24.47 -3.26
CA GLN A 392 -21.93 24.10 -2.02
C GLN A 392 -22.61 22.73 -2.17
N GLN A 393 -23.31 22.50 -3.28
CA GLN A 393 -23.95 21.21 -3.55
C GLN A 393 -22.94 20.08 -3.72
N PHE A 394 -21.81 20.32 -4.40
CA PHE A 394 -20.75 19.34 -4.57
C PHE A 394 -20.11 18.92 -3.23
N LEU A 395 -19.83 19.88 -2.35
CA LEU A 395 -19.27 19.61 -1.01
C LEU A 395 -20.29 18.92 -0.09
N ALA A 396 -21.59 19.07 -0.36
CA ALA A 396 -22.65 18.42 0.38
C ALA A 396 -22.96 16.98 -0.07
N LEU A 397 -22.33 16.48 -1.14
CA LEU A 397 -22.50 15.10 -1.60
C LEU A 397 -21.95 14.10 -0.59
N ASP A 398 -22.61 12.95 -0.42
CA ASP A 398 -22.06 11.83 0.35
C ASP A 398 -20.94 11.14 -0.43
N LYS A 399 -19.71 11.57 -0.15
CA LYS A 399 -18.49 11.06 -0.80
C LYS A 399 -18.25 9.57 -0.58
N ARG A 400 -18.89 8.93 0.41
CA ARG A 400 -18.75 7.49 0.64
C ARG A 400 -19.36 6.63 -0.46
N LYS A 401 -20.28 7.19 -1.25
CA LYS A 401 -20.93 6.54 -2.39
C LYS A 401 -20.12 6.65 -3.69
N GLU A 402 -19.06 7.47 -3.71
CA GLU A 402 -18.26 7.70 -4.91
C GLU A 402 -17.20 6.60 -5.13
N SER A 403 -16.93 5.75 -4.12
CA SER A 403 -16.00 4.61 -4.22
C SER A 403 -16.60 3.32 -3.64
N THR A 404 -16.10 2.17 -4.09
CA THR A 404 -16.44 0.87 -3.50
C THR A 404 -15.94 0.77 -2.05
N THR A 405 -16.56 -0.12 -1.27
CA THR A 405 -16.15 -0.38 0.13
C THR A 405 -14.71 -0.92 0.20
N THR A 406 -14.31 -1.71 -0.79
CA THR A 406 -12.96 -2.28 -0.94
C THR A 406 -11.88 -1.21 -1.11
N LEU A 407 -12.14 -0.16 -1.90
CA LEU A 407 -11.17 0.91 -2.16
C LEU A 407 -11.22 2.07 -1.15
N ARG A 408 -12.34 2.26 -0.45
CA ARG A 408 -12.58 3.44 0.40
C ARG A 408 -11.46 3.68 1.41
N THR A 409 -11.04 2.63 2.13
CA THR A 409 -9.98 2.72 3.13
C THR A 409 -8.63 3.07 2.50
N GLN A 410 -8.35 2.54 1.30
CA GLN A 410 -7.09 2.78 0.60
C GLN A 410 -7.02 4.22 0.07
N LEU A 411 -8.09 4.70 -0.58
CA LEU A 411 -8.16 6.08 -1.06
C LEU A 411 -8.10 7.08 0.10
N ALA A 412 -8.72 6.78 1.25
CA ALA A 412 -8.59 7.58 2.45
C ALA A 412 -7.14 7.62 2.97
N GLY A 413 -6.45 6.46 2.95
CA GLY A 413 -5.02 6.37 3.26
C GLY A 413 -4.16 7.19 2.28
N MET A 414 -4.39 7.06 0.97
CA MET A 414 -3.67 7.83 -0.06
C MET A 414 -3.85 9.34 0.17
N ALA A 415 -5.09 9.79 0.44
CA ALA A 415 -5.37 11.18 0.79
C ALA A 415 -4.67 11.64 2.07
N GLY A 416 -4.68 10.82 3.13
CA GLY A 416 -4.04 11.17 4.40
C GLY A 416 -2.51 11.29 4.29
N PHE A 417 -1.87 10.37 3.57
CA PHE A 417 -0.41 10.29 3.50
C PHE A 417 0.20 11.13 2.37
N LEU A 418 -0.45 11.21 1.20
CA LEU A 418 0.23 11.60 -0.04
C LEU A 418 -0.37 12.81 -0.77
N ASP A 419 -1.53 13.32 -0.38
CA ASP A 419 -2.22 14.35 -1.15
C ASP A 419 -1.33 15.58 -1.45
N PRO A 420 -1.01 15.84 -2.74
CA PRO A 420 -0.16 16.96 -3.14
C PRO A 420 -0.71 18.32 -2.70
N ALA A 421 -2.01 18.42 -2.42
CA ALA A 421 -2.61 19.63 -1.87
C ALA A 421 -1.93 20.12 -0.58
N PHE A 422 -1.36 19.21 0.21
CA PHE A 422 -0.70 19.50 1.48
C PHE A 422 0.84 19.42 1.42
N ALA A 423 1.41 19.29 0.22
CA ALA A 423 2.85 19.26 0.03
C ALA A 423 3.53 20.55 0.48
N ASN A 424 4.77 20.41 0.95
CA ASN A 424 5.59 21.56 1.32
C ASN A 424 5.73 22.50 0.11
N PRO A 425 5.46 23.81 0.26
CA PRO A 425 5.58 24.79 -0.82
C PRO A 425 6.95 24.79 -1.53
N SER A 426 8.03 24.42 -0.83
CA SER A 426 9.38 24.39 -1.39
C SER A 426 9.65 23.22 -2.33
N LEU A 427 8.77 22.22 -2.41
CA LEU A 427 8.96 21.07 -3.30
C LEU A 427 8.81 21.48 -4.77
N GLU A 428 9.69 20.95 -5.61
CA GLU A 428 9.69 21.16 -7.04
C GLU A 428 8.96 20.03 -7.77
N ALA A 429 8.09 20.40 -8.72
CA ALA A 429 7.44 19.51 -9.65
C ALA A 429 7.95 19.73 -11.07
N VAL A 430 8.33 18.65 -11.74
CA VAL A 430 8.71 18.65 -13.15
C VAL A 430 7.44 18.65 -13.99
N VAL A 431 7.28 19.69 -14.80
CA VAL A 431 6.07 19.92 -15.60
C VAL A 431 6.29 19.63 -17.08
N SER A 432 7.52 19.79 -17.53
CA SER A 432 8.01 19.40 -18.85
C SER A 432 9.51 19.11 -18.76
N ALA A 433 10.12 18.61 -19.84
CA ALA A 433 11.55 18.32 -19.89
C ALA A 433 12.42 19.49 -19.40
N ASN A 434 12.03 20.73 -19.70
CA ASN A 434 12.82 21.94 -19.41
C ASN A 434 12.19 22.86 -18.36
N THR A 435 11.05 22.48 -17.76
CA THR A 435 10.33 23.37 -16.83
C THR A 435 10.05 22.65 -15.52
N LYS A 436 10.57 23.25 -14.44
CA LYS A 436 10.21 22.93 -13.06
C LYS A 436 9.43 24.09 -12.46
N MET A 437 8.60 23.79 -11.47
CA MET A 437 7.92 24.81 -10.66
C MET A 437 7.83 24.36 -9.21
N THR A 438 7.88 25.31 -8.30
CA THR A 438 7.62 25.03 -6.88
C THR A 438 6.13 25.15 -6.58
N PHE A 439 5.65 24.45 -5.55
CA PHE A 439 4.28 24.64 -5.10
C PHE A 439 4.03 26.04 -4.51
N GLU A 440 5.05 26.68 -3.95
CA GLU A 440 5.00 28.08 -3.49
C GLU A 440 4.62 29.05 -4.61
N GLN A 441 5.18 28.85 -5.82
CA GLN A 441 4.81 29.66 -6.99
C GLN A 441 3.33 29.52 -7.33
N LEU A 442 2.74 28.35 -7.14
CA LEU A 442 1.30 28.14 -7.35
C LEU A 442 0.49 28.80 -6.25
N ASP A 443 0.87 28.60 -4.98
CA ASP A 443 0.18 29.17 -3.83
C ASP A 443 0.09 30.69 -3.94
N ARG A 444 1.23 31.33 -4.25
CA ARG A 444 1.29 32.79 -4.39
C ARG A 444 0.32 33.28 -5.46
N ARG A 445 0.25 32.62 -6.62
CA ARG A 445 -0.64 33.04 -7.72
C ARG A 445 -2.11 32.81 -7.41
N PHE A 446 -2.47 31.63 -6.91
CA PHE A 446 -3.85 31.36 -6.50
C PHE A 446 -4.29 32.20 -5.29
N SER A 447 -3.36 32.63 -4.44
CA SER A 447 -3.65 33.56 -3.35
C SER A 447 -4.02 34.96 -3.84
N LEU A 448 -3.45 35.39 -4.98
CA LEU A 448 -3.76 36.68 -5.62
C LEU A 448 -5.10 36.63 -6.35
N SER A 449 -5.28 35.67 -7.26
CA SER A 449 -6.56 35.41 -7.93
C SER A 449 -6.57 34.03 -8.59
N ILE A 450 -7.76 33.48 -8.82
CA ILE A 450 -7.92 32.21 -9.56
C ILE A 450 -7.48 32.37 -11.02
N LYS A 451 -7.76 33.55 -11.61
CA LYS A 451 -7.33 33.91 -12.97
C LYS A 451 -5.83 33.75 -13.17
N GLU A 452 -5.04 34.36 -12.28
CA GLU A 452 -3.58 34.36 -12.40
C GLU A 452 -3.01 32.94 -12.28
N GLY A 453 -3.50 32.15 -11.32
CA GLY A 453 -3.12 30.75 -11.17
C GLY A 453 -3.49 29.91 -12.40
N ARG A 454 -4.71 30.05 -12.92
CA ARG A 454 -5.19 29.35 -14.12
C ARG A 454 -4.34 29.68 -15.33
N GLU A 455 -4.12 30.96 -15.64
CA GLU A 455 -3.35 31.38 -16.81
C GLU A 455 -1.89 30.93 -16.75
N PHE A 456 -1.29 30.98 -15.56
CA PHE A 456 0.07 30.50 -15.34
C PHE A 456 0.23 29.00 -15.66
N LEU A 457 -0.73 28.19 -15.25
CA LEU A 457 -0.75 26.75 -15.49
C LEU A 457 -1.14 26.40 -16.94
N GLN A 458 -2.10 27.12 -17.50
CA GLN A 458 -2.58 26.91 -18.87
C GLN A 458 -1.50 27.22 -19.90
N LYS A 459 -0.72 28.30 -19.71
CA LYS A 459 0.43 28.65 -20.58
C LYS A 459 1.47 27.52 -20.66
N ARG A 460 1.58 26.71 -19.60
CA ARG A 460 2.52 25.57 -19.51
C ARG A 460 1.88 24.23 -19.88
N LYS A 461 0.64 24.22 -20.37
CA LYS A 461 -0.13 23.00 -20.73
C LYS A 461 -0.27 22.02 -19.56
N CYS A 462 -0.31 22.54 -18.33
CA CYS A 462 -0.50 21.73 -17.12
C CYS A 462 -1.96 21.38 -16.85
N LEU A 463 -2.93 21.84 -17.61
CA LEU A 463 -4.34 21.62 -17.28
C LEU A 463 -5.02 20.88 -18.41
N SER A 464 -5.85 19.91 -18.05
CA SER A 464 -6.83 19.32 -18.95
C SER A 464 -7.95 20.32 -19.28
N THR A 465 -8.68 20.07 -20.36
CA THR A 465 -9.81 20.91 -20.77
C THR A 465 -10.85 21.06 -19.66
N LEU A 466 -11.16 19.98 -18.93
CA LEU A 466 -12.07 20.01 -17.79
C LEU A 466 -11.58 20.91 -16.64
N GLU A 467 -10.30 20.81 -16.28
CA GLU A 467 -9.73 21.64 -15.22
C GLU A 467 -9.73 23.13 -15.61
N VAL A 468 -9.45 23.44 -16.88
CA VAL A 468 -9.55 24.82 -17.40
C VAL A 468 -10.99 25.32 -17.30
N ASP A 469 -11.97 24.54 -17.74
CA ASP A 469 -13.39 24.93 -17.71
C ASP A 469 -13.88 25.18 -16.28
N LEU A 470 -13.51 24.31 -15.32
CA LEU A 470 -13.86 24.51 -13.92
C LEU A 470 -13.16 25.72 -13.31
N LEU A 471 -11.86 25.92 -13.60
CA LEU A 471 -11.12 27.07 -13.08
C LEU A 471 -11.62 28.40 -13.65
N LYS A 472 -12.12 28.43 -14.89
CA LYS A 472 -12.80 29.61 -15.45
C LYS A 472 -14.10 29.93 -14.72
N ALA A 473 -14.93 28.92 -14.45
CA ALA A 473 -16.15 29.11 -13.66
C ALA A 473 -15.81 29.64 -12.24
N LEU A 474 -14.77 29.08 -11.61
CA LEU A 474 -14.30 29.55 -10.30
C LEU A 474 -13.76 30.99 -10.35
N GLU A 475 -13.07 31.38 -11.42
CA GLU A 475 -12.59 32.75 -11.67
C GLU A 475 -13.72 33.77 -11.74
N GLU A 476 -14.84 33.43 -12.39
CA GLU A 476 -16.04 34.30 -12.43
C GLU A 476 -16.58 34.55 -11.02
N ALA A 477 -16.66 33.52 -10.18
CA ALA A 477 -17.09 33.65 -8.79
C ALA A 477 -16.07 34.43 -7.93
N ASP A 478 -14.77 34.22 -8.12
CA ASP A 478 -13.70 34.98 -7.44
C ASP A 478 -13.76 36.48 -7.78
N SER A 479 -14.07 36.80 -9.04
CA SER A 479 -14.27 38.17 -9.51
C SER A 479 -15.53 38.78 -8.88
N LYS A 480 -16.66 38.05 -8.88
CA LYS A 480 -17.91 38.50 -8.26
C LYS A 480 -17.76 38.82 -6.78
N LEU A 481 -16.99 38.03 -6.03
CA LEU A 481 -16.69 38.26 -4.62
C LEU A 481 -15.74 39.45 -4.40
N SER A 482 -15.13 39.97 -5.46
CA SER A 482 -14.31 41.19 -5.44
C SER A 482 -15.12 42.46 -5.73
N ASP A 483 -16.35 42.33 -6.22
CA ASP A 483 -17.24 43.46 -6.50
C ASP A 483 -17.56 44.25 -5.22
N GLU A 484 -17.53 45.59 -5.33
CA GLU A 484 -17.83 46.50 -4.23
C GLU A 484 -19.23 46.26 -3.65
N GLY A 485 -20.22 45.99 -4.51
CA GLY A 485 -21.60 45.72 -4.10
C GLY A 485 -21.76 44.48 -3.21
N VAL A 486 -20.87 43.50 -3.33
CA VAL A 486 -20.85 42.30 -2.46
C VAL A 486 -20.03 42.57 -1.20
N ARG A 487 -18.86 43.22 -1.34
CA ARG A 487 -17.93 43.43 -0.23
C ARG A 487 -18.35 44.49 0.77
N ARG A 488 -18.96 45.58 0.32
CA ARG A 488 -19.22 46.78 1.14
C ARG A 488 -20.01 46.48 2.42
N HIS A 489 -20.96 45.54 2.35
CA HIS A 489 -21.81 45.22 3.48
C HIS A 489 -21.26 44.09 4.37
N LYS A 490 -20.53 43.12 3.80
CA LYS A 490 -20.12 41.88 4.48
C LYS A 490 -18.70 41.44 4.06
N PRO A 491 -17.66 42.25 4.34
CA PRO A 491 -16.31 42.02 3.82
C PRO A 491 -15.70 40.71 4.32
N ALA A 492 -15.82 40.41 5.62
CA ALA A 492 -15.27 39.19 6.21
C ALA A 492 -15.92 37.91 5.65
N THR A 493 -17.24 37.93 5.40
CA THR A 493 -17.94 36.77 4.81
C THR A 493 -17.55 36.59 3.35
N ALA A 494 -17.46 37.67 2.57
CA ALA A 494 -16.96 37.62 1.19
C ALA A 494 -15.53 37.07 1.11
N GLU A 495 -14.64 37.53 2.00
CA GLU A 495 -13.26 37.07 2.09
C GLU A 495 -13.16 35.58 2.44
N ARG A 496 -13.95 35.08 3.41
CA ARG A 496 -13.98 33.64 3.74
C ARG A 496 -14.39 32.78 2.55
N VAL A 497 -15.46 33.16 1.84
CA VAL A 497 -15.93 32.41 0.66
C VAL A 497 -14.88 32.46 -0.44
N GLN A 498 -14.28 33.62 -0.69
CA GLN A 498 -13.23 33.78 -1.70
C GLN A 498 -11.98 32.95 -1.37
N ALA A 499 -11.54 32.97 -0.11
CA ALA A 499 -10.42 32.15 0.35
C ALA A 499 -10.69 30.66 0.16
N LEU A 500 -11.93 30.19 0.40
CA LEU A 500 -12.32 28.81 0.13
C LEU A 500 -12.25 28.48 -1.37
N LEU A 501 -12.74 29.36 -2.26
CA LEU A 501 -12.63 29.16 -3.71
C LEU A 501 -11.17 29.06 -4.17
N ARG A 502 -10.32 29.98 -3.70
CA ARG A 502 -8.88 30.01 -4.03
C ARG A 502 -8.17 28.77 -3.50
N LEU A 503 -8.52 28.29 -2.32
CA LEU A 503 -8.00 27.04 -1.76
C LEU A 503 -8.38 25.83 -2.62
N ILE A 504 -9.64 25.75 -3.07
CA ILE A 504 -10.09 24.66 -3.96
C ILE A 504 -9.40 24.72 -5.32
N ALA A 505 -9.28 25.91 -5.91
CA ALA A 505 -8.57 26.13 -7.17
C ALA A 505 -7.09 25.77 -7.06
N CYS A 506 -6.42 26.20 -5.99
CA CYS A 506 -5.03 25.84 -5.71
C CYS A 506 -4.86 24.33 -5.53
N ARG A 507 -5.78 23.68 -4.80
CA ARG A 507 -5.81 22.22 -4.65
C ARG A 507 -5.89 21.49 -5.99
N ILE A 508 -6.74 21.97 -6.91
CA ILE A 508 -6.83 21.41 -8.27
C ILE A 508 -5.48 21.56 -8.99
N GLY A 509 -4.88 22.75 -8.96
CA GLY A 509 -3.57 22.99 -9.57
C GLY A 509 -2.46 22.11 -8.99
N ARG A 510 -2.34 22.05 -7.66
CA ARG A 510 -1.35 21.25 -6.93
C ARG A 510 -1.49 19.76 -7.24
N ARG A 511 -2.70 19.20 -7.20
CA ARG A 511 -2.93 17.77 -7.53
C ARG A 511 -2.63 17.47 -8.98
N SER A 512 -3.09 18.33 -9.90
CA SER A 512 -2.85 18.17 -11.33
C SER A 512 -1.36 18.04 -11.63
N ILE A 513 -0.52 18.90 -11.05
CA ILE A 513 0.93 18.86 -11.28
C ILE A 513 1.63 17.82 -10.43
N GLY A 514 1.32 17.75 -9.14
CA GLY A 514 1.96 16.84 -8.19
C GLY A 514 1.83 15.39 -8.62
N VAL A 515 0.63 14.94 -8.98
CA VAL A 515 0.42 13.54 -9.36
C VAL A 515 1.13 13.19 -10.66
N ARG A 516 1.01 14.02 -11.71
CA ARG A 516 1.68 13.79 -13.01
C ARG A 516 3.20 13.89 -12.93
N SER A 517 3.71 14.54 -11.90
CA SER A 517 5.15 14.61 -11.63
C SER A 517 5.58 13.66 -10.52
N GLY A 518 4.69 12.85 -9.92
CA GLY A 518 5.01 11.94 -8.82
C GLY A 518 5.44 12.61 -7.51
N VAL A 519 5.13 13.90 -7.36
CA VAL A 519 5.42 14.73 -6.18
C VAL A 519 4.19 14.77 -5.27
N THR A 520 4.36 14.24 -4.06
CA THR A 520 3.34 14.09 -3.02
C THR A 520 3.74 14.88 -1.76
N ARG A 521 2.87 14.86 -0.74
CA ARG A 521 3.02 15.61 0.51
C ARG A 521 4.44 15.63 1.10
N ASP A 522 5.06 14.46 1.20
CA ASP A 522 6.38 14.24 1.82
C ASP A 522 7.37 13.57 0.84
N SER A 523 7.24 13.87 -0.46
CA SER A 523 8.02 13.18 -1.50
C SER A 523 9.54 13.24 -1.31
N ASP A 524 10.09 14.32 -0.77
CA ASP A 524 11.53 14.43 -0.41
C ASP A 524 11.96 13.37 0.62
N THR A 525 11.13 13.17 1.64
CA THR A 525 11.40 12.27 2.75
C THR A 525 11.16 10.82 2.34
N LEU A 526 10.16 10.58 1.48
CA LEU A 526 9.91 9.27 0.89
C LEU A 526 11.02 8.83 -0.05
N GLU A 527 11.57 9.76 -0.84
CA GLU A 527 12.71 9.50 -1.72
C GLU A 527 13.96 9.09 -0.92
N GLU A 528 14.32 9.86 0.11
CA GLU A 528 15.42 9.51 1.02
C GLU A 528 15.20 8.16 1.71
N PHE A 529 13.97 7.89 2.17
CA PHE A 529 13.63 6.61 2.79
C PHE A 529 13.76 5.44 1.81
N SER A 530 13.29 5.63 0.57
CA SER A 530 13.44 4.62 -0.50
C SER A 530 14.91 4.32 -0.78
N GLN A 531 15.77 5.34 -0.82
CA GLN A 531 17.22 5.15 -0.99
C GLN A 531 17.83 4.32 0.15
N ILE A 532 17.38 4.50 1.40
CA ILE A 532 17.81 3.68 2.54
C ILE A 532 17.42 2.21 2.34
N LEU A 533 16.19 1.95 1.87
CA LEU A 533 15.73 0.59 1.57
C LEU A 533 16.55 -0.03 0.42
N SER A 534 16.94 0.77 -0.58
CA SER A 534 17.78 0.36 -1.70
C SER A 534 19.28 0.21 -1.36
N GLY A 535 19.69 0.48 -0.11
CA GLY A 535 21.06 0.22 0.35
C GLY A 535 21.96 1.45 0.49
N ASN A 536 21.44 2.69 0.42
CA ASN A 536 22.23 3.89 0.67
C ASN A 536 22.70 3.94 2.13
N THR A 537 24.00 3.73 2.34
CA THR A 537 24.62 3.63 3.67
C THR A 537 24.74 4.97 4.39
N ALA A 538 24.99 6.07 3.68
CA ALA A 538 25.12 7.40 4.27
C ALA A 538 23.79 7.89 4.87
N ALA A 539 22.69 7.70 4.12
CA ALA A 539 21.35 8.01 4.61
C ALA A 539 20.96 7.12 5.82
N LEU A 540 21.34 5.84 5.79
CA LEU A 540 21.10 4.91 6.90
C LEU A 540 21.88 5.27 8.16
N GLN A 541 23.15 5.66 8.03
CA GLN A 541 23.97 6.13 9.16
C GLN A 541 23.36 7.36 9.82
N THR A 542 22.88 8.31 9.01
CA THR A 542 22.19 9.50 9.53
C THR A 542 20.95 9.10 10.31
N ALA A 543 20.09 8.23 9.74
CA ALA A 543 18.90 7.73 10.43
C ALA A 543 19.24 7.01 11.75
N THR A 544 20.31 6.20 11.74
CA THR A 544 20.80 5.45 12.91
C THR A 544 21.16 6.39 14.07
N GLN A 545 21.93 7.45 13.79
CA GLN A 545 22.28 8.45 14.80
C GLN A 545 21.05 9.16 15.38
N GLN A 546 20.04 9.44 14.55
CA GLN A 546 18.83 10.09 15.05
C GLN A 546 17.97 9.19 15.93
N VAL A 547 17.84 7.91 15.58
CA VAL A 547 17.16 6.93 16.44
C VAL A 547 17.91 6.77 17.77
N GLN A 548 19.24 6.83 17.76
CA GLN A 548 20.03 6.84 19.00
C GLN A 548 19.71 8.03 19.89
N MET A 549 19.60 9.23 19.31
CA MET A 549 19.21 10.44 20.07
C MET A 549 17.79 10.35 20.64
N LEU A 550 16.88 9.62 19.99
CA LEU A 550 15.51 9.42 20.49
C LEU A 550 15.43 8.45 21.66
N LEU A 551 16.29 7.43 21.67
CA LEU A 551 16.31 6.41 22.71
C LEU A 551 17.00 6.89 23.99
N ASN A 552 17.96 7.81 23.86
CA ASN A 552 18.79 8.28 24.96
C ASN A 552 18.45 9.74 25.32
N ARG A 553 18.43 10.06 26.61
CA ARG A 553 18.18 11.41 27.14
C ARG A 553 19.42 11.89 27.89
N ASP A 554 19.88 13.10 27.61
CA ASP A 554 21.05 13.70 28.27
C ASP A 554 22.30 12.79 28.23
N ARG A 555 22.50 12.11 27.09
CA ARG A 555 23.55 11.10 26.84
C ARG A 555 23.50 9.84 27.71
N ARG A 556 22.41 9.63 28.45
CA ARG A 556 22.15 8.39 29.19
C ARG A 556 20.90 7.69 28.67
N PHE A 557 20.79 6.41 28.94
CA PHE A 557 19.55 5.67 28.68
C PHE A 557 18.68 5.68 29.93
N LEU A 558 17.45 6.18 29.80
CA LEU A 558 16.52 6.34 30.92
C LEU A 558 15.22 5.59 30.63
N VAL A 559 14.82 4.73 31.57
CA VAL A 559 13.61 3.91 31.41
C VAL A 559 12.96 3.62 32.77
N SER A 560 11.63 3.58 32.80
CA SER A 560 10.89 3.16 33.99
C SER A 560 10.84 1.64 34.06
N LEU A 561 11.39 1.06 35.11
CA LEU A 561 11.35 -0.38 35.37
C LEU A 561 9.93 -0.91 35.57
N ASN A 562 9.00 -0.08 36.07
CA ASN A 562 7.59 -0.47 36.20
C ASN A 562 7.00 -0.91 34.86
N THR A 563 7.38 -0.23 33.76
CA THR A 563 6.88 -0.55 32.41
C THR A 563 7.39 -1.89 31.88
N THR A 564 8.43 -2.47 32.48
CA THR A 564 8.93 -3.80 32.12
C THR A 564 8.03 -4.94 32.61
N PHE A 565 7.17 -4.66 33.60
CA PHE A 565 6.18 -5.60 34.14
C PHE A 565 4.78 -5.44 33.50
N GLY A 566 4.65 -4.57 32.49
CA GLY A 566 3.37 -4.28 31.86
C GLY A 566 2.46 -3.35 32.67
N GLU A 567 2.95 -2.77 33.77
CA GLU A 567 2.19 -1.79 34.54
C GLU A 567 2.15 -0.44 33.82
N PRO A 568 1.00 0.27 33.85
CA PRO A 568 0.95 1.66 33.41
C PRO A 568 1.89 2.51 34.26
N LEU A 569 2.49 3.55 33.65
CA LEU A 569 3.42 4.46 34.31
C LEU A 569 2.84 5.01 35.62
N PRO A 570 3.39 4.64 36.80
CA PRO A 570 2.85 5.10 38.07
C PRO A 570 3.12 6.60 38.27
N PRO A 571 2.51 7.25 39.27
CA PRO A 571 2.85 8.61 39.66
C PRO A 571 4.36 8.76 39.93
N PRO A 572 4.97 9.94 39.69
CA PRO A 572 6.41 10.15 39.82
C PRO A 572 7.01 9.64 41.13
N GLU A 573 6.29 9.77 42.25
CA GLU A 573 6.70 9.31 43.58
C GLU A 573 6.91 7.79 43.70
N ARG A 574 6.34 7.00 42.79
CA ARG A 574 6.36 5.52 42.82
C ARG A 574 7.13 4.91 41.64
N ARG A 575 7.79 5.73 40.81
CA ARG A 575 8.54 5.25 39.64
C ARG A 575 9.90 4.71 40.05
N ALA A 576 10.23 3.51 39.61
CA ALA A 576 11.60 3.01 39.63
C ALA A 576 12.25 3.32 38.28
N MET A 577 13.17 4.29 38.25
CA MET A 577 13.85 4.74 37.04
C MET A 577 15.24 4.11 36.95
N LEU A 578 15.49 3.31 35.92
CA LEU A 578 16.82 2.82 35.58
C LEU A 578 17.51 3.84 34.67
N THR A 579 18.73 4.21 35.03
CA THR A 579 19.63 5.06 34.27
C THR A 579 20.90 4.28 33.97
N THR A 580 21.23 4.12 32.69
CA THR A 580 22.43 3.41 32.24
C THR A 580 23.21 4.21 31.20
N ASP A 581 24.35 3.68 30.80
CA ASP A 581 25.10 4.18 29.66
C ASP A 581 24.29 4.22 28.36
N ILE A 582 24.76 5.05 27.43
CA ILE A 582 24.12 5.25 26.14
C ILE A 582 23.90 3.92 25.40
N GLN A 583 22.65 3.64 25.03
CA GLN A 583 22.32 2.51 24.17
C GLN A 583 22.63 2.88 22.73
N ARG A 584 23.72 2.30 22.21
CA ARG A 584 24.17 2.54 20.83
C ARG A 584 23.20 1.94 19.83
N VAL A 585 23.02 2.63 18.71
CA VAL A 585 22.23 2.14 17.57
C VAL A 585 23.18 1.86 16.42
N GLY A 586 23.07 0.68 15.81
CA GLY A 586 23.83 0.25 14.66
C GLY A 586 22.92 -0.05 13.46
N ALA A 587 23.47 0.06 12.27
CA ALA A 587 22.80 -0.41 11.07
C ALA A 587 22.92 -1.95 10.99
N MET A 588 21.80 -2.64 10.74
CA MET A 588 21.87 -4.06 10.38
C MET A 588 22.23 -4.19 8.89
N PRO A 589 23.08 -5.16 8.53
CA PRO A 589 23.46 -5.38 7.14
C PRO A 589 22.23 -5.67 6.29
N LEU A 590 22.27 -5.20 5.04
CA LEU A 590 21.23 -5.56 4.09
C LEU A 590 21.50 -6.98 3.61
N VAL A 591 20.59 -7.89 3.91
CA VAL A 591 20.66 -9.25 3.39
C VAL A 591 20.05 -9.23 1.98
N HIS A 592 20.89 -9.04 0.96
CA HIS A 592 20.53 -9.33 -0.42
C HIS A 592 20.58 -10.84 -0.59
N ASP A 593 19.44 -11.49 -0.44
CA ASP A 593 19.31 -12.93 -0.64
C ASP A 593 18.18 -13.19 -1.62
N ASP A 594 18.53 -13.67 -2.81
CA ASP A 594 17.57 -14.11 -3.81
C ASP A 594 16.74 -15.30 -3.32
N ARG A 595 17.01 -15.87 -2.14
CA ARG A 595 16.18 -16.91 -1.51
C ARG A 595 14.98 -16.36 -0.74
N ARG A 596 14.68 -15.05 -0.81
CA ARG A 596 13.47 -14.43 -0.25
C ARG A 596 13.07 -13.13 -0.97
N PRO A 597 11.80 -12.70 -0.89
CA PRO A 597 11.42 -11.37 -1.35
C PRO A 597 12.15 -10.26 -0.59
N ARG A 598 12.41 -9.14 -1.28
CA ARG A 598 13.00 -7.94 -0.67
C ARG A 598 12.06 -7.39 0.42
N PRO A 599 12.55 -7.21 1.66
CA PRO A 599 11.71 -6.73 2.75
C PRO A 599 11.31 -5.25 2.53
N PRO A 600 10.08 -4.85 2.91
CA PRO A 600 9.61 -3.47 2.84
C PRO A 600 10.26 -2.53 3.87
N VAL A 601 11.06 -3.06 4.80
CA VAL A 601 11.61 -2.34 5.94
C VAL A 601 13.05 -2.74 6.20
N ARG A 602 13.84 -1.80 6.72
CA ARG A 602 15.18 -2.04 7.28
C ARG A 602 15.08 -2.21 8.79
N PHE A 603 16.06 -2.89 9.36
CA PHE A 603 16.21 -3.01 10.81
C PHE A 603 17.49 -2.31 11.27
N LEU A 604 17.42 -1.74 12.46
CA LEU A 604 18.54 -1.20 13.23
C LEU A 604 18.80 -2.13 14.41
N SER A 605 20.05 -2.28 14.82
CA SER A 605 20.41 -2.93 16.06
C SER A 605 20.50 -1.90 17.18
N VAL A 606 20.00 -2.21 18.37
CA VAL A 606 20.10 -1.34 19.55
C VAL A 606 20.69 -2.11 20.71
N GLY A 607 21.70 -1.55 21.38
CA GLY A 607 22.38 -2.14 22.54
C GLY A 607 23.85 -2.49 22.28
N SER A 608 24.51 -3.10 23.26
CA SER A 608 25.92 -3.51 23.24
C SER A 608 26.15 -4.90 22.62
N ALA A 609 27.37 -5.13 22.14
CA ALA A 609 27.75 -6.32 21.37
C ALA A 609 27.46 -7.62 22.14
N GLY A 610 26.59 -8.46 21.56
CA GLY A 610 26.09 -9.71 22.14
C GLY A 610 24.59 -9.71 22.48
N ARG A 611 23.99 -8.53 22.74
CA ARG A 611 22.60 -8.40 23.23
C ARG A 611 21.78 -7.36 22.45
N THR A 612 22.03 -7.26 21.16
CA THR A 612 21.36 -6.26 20.29
C THR A 612 19.89 -6.61 20.04
N GLN A 613 19.00 -5.65 20.28
CA GLN A 613 17.59 -5.74 19.92
C GLN A 613 17.34 -5.14 18.55
N PRO A 614 16.62 -5.83 17.64
CA PRO A 614 16.27 -5.26 16.36
C PRO A 614 15.10 -4.29 16.49
N VAL A 615 15.20 -3.13 15.82
CA VAL A 615 14.14 -2.13 15.71
C VAL A 615 13.84 -1.91 14.23
N ALA A 616 12.57 -2.06 13.84
CA ALA A 616 12.14 -1.76 12.48
C ALA A 616 12.22 -0.25 12.22
N LEU A 617 12.96 0.14 11.19
CA LEU A 617 12.99 1.50 10.69
C LEU A 617 11.79 1.72 9.76
N THR A 618 10.64 2.01 10.34
CA THR A 618 9.43 2.37 9.59
C THR A 618 9.55 3.78 9.01
N TYR A 619 8.75 4.07 7.96
CA TYR A 619 8.70 5.42 7.40
C TYR A 619 8.29 6.46 8.45
N GLU A 620 7.35 6.13 9.35
CA GLU A 620 6.90 7.06 10.38
C GLU A 620 7.98 7.37 11.42
N LEU A 621 8.78 6.38 11.82
CA LEU A 621 9.96 6.59 12.67
C LEU A 621 10.99 7.47 11.96
N PHE A 622 11.31 7.15 10.70
CA PHE A 622 12.25 7.93 9.91
C PHE A 622 11.79 9.38 9.73
N LYS A 623 10.54 9.59 9.29
CA LYS A 623 9.95 10.93 9.16
C LYS A 623 9.99 11.70 10.48
N SER A 624 9.68 11.04 11.60
CA SER A 624 9.72 11.67 12.92
C SER A 624 11.12 12.16 13.28
N THR A 625 12.17 11.38 13.00
CA THR A 625 13.55 11.82 13.22
C THR A 625 13.90 13.09 12.43
N LYS A 626 13.45 13.18 11.17
CA LYS A 626 13.66 14.36 10.33
C LYS A 626 12.87 15.58 10.83
N SER A 627 11.63 15.38 11.26
CA SER A 627 10.80 16.45 11.82
C SER A 627 11.37 17.03 13.11
N LEU A 628 11.93 16.19 14.00
CA LEU A 628 12.62 16.67 15.22
C LEU A 628 13.79 17.58 14.90
N ARG A 629 14.61 17.24 13.89
CA ARG A 629 15.69 18.11 13.42
C ARG A 629 15.20 19.45 12.87
N LYS A 630 13.98 19.47 12.30
CA LYS A 630 13.31 20.68 11.83
C LYS A 630 12.61 21.46 12.96
N GLY A 631 12.83 21.10 14.22
CA GLY A 631 12.30 21.80 15.39
C GLY A 631 10.97 21.28 15.93
N MET A 632 10.51 20.10 15.49
CA MET A 632 9.33 19.46 16.10
C MET A 632 9.62 19.12 17.57
N VAL A 633 8.65 19.36 18.44
CA VAL A 633 8.75 19.00 19.86
C VAL A 633 8.57 17.49 20.03
N PRO A 634 9.34 16.78 20.88
CA PRO A 634 9.18 15.34 21.11
C PRO A 634 7.77 14.91 21.56
N ALA A 635 7.03 15.78 22.25
CA ALA A 635 5.65 15.53 22.63
C ALA A 635 4.68 15.42 21.43
N SER A 636 5.08 15.91 20.25
CA SER A 636 4.32 15.83 19.01
C SER A 636 4.61 14.55 18.21
N LEU A 637 5.42 13.62 18.75
CA LEU A 637 5.69 12.35 18.11
C LEU A 637 4.39 11.55 17.90
N PRO A 638 4.23 10.87 16.77
CA PRO A 638 3.08 10.00 16.56
C PRO A 638 3.00 8.87 17.58
N ARG A 639 1.79 8.48 17.97
CA ARG A 639 1.55 7.43 18.98
C ARG A 639 2.23 6.11 18.63
N ALA A 640 2.25 5.73 17.36
CA ALA A 640 2.91 4.50 16.90
C ALA A 640 4.44 4.55 17.10
N VAL A 641 5.06 5.71 16.88
CA VAL A 641 6.50 5.92 17.12
C VAL A 641 6.80 5.90 18.61
N VAL A 642 5.99 6.56 19.43
CA VAL A 642 6.12 6.51 20.90
C VAL A 642 6.01 5.08 21.40
N ALA A 643 4.97 4.34 20.96
CA ALA A 643 4.79 2.94 21.33
C ALA A 643 5.96 2.05 20.90
N LEU A 644 6.50 2.25 19.69
CA LEU A 644 7.69 1.54 19.21
C LEU A 644 8.92 1.82 20.10
N LEU A 645 9.17 3.09 20.43
CA LEU A 645 10.28 3.49 21.30
C LEU A 645 10.12 2.94 22.71
N ASP A 646 8.92 3.01 23.30
CA ASP A 646 8.67 2.51 24.65
C ASP A 646 8.77 0.98 24.72
N THR A 647 8.25 0.27 23.71
CA THR A 647 8.44 -1.19 23.60
C THR A 647 9.92 -1.54 23.48
N THR A 648 10.68 -0.76 22.72
CA THR A 648 12.13 -0.94 22.58
C THR A 648 12.84 -0.69 23.91
N ARG A 649 12.50 0.40 24.60
CA ARG A 649 13.06 0.73 25.92
C ARG A 649 12.76 -0.35 26.95
N ALA A 650 11.52 -0.84 27.02
CA ALA A 650 11.13 -1.89 27.95
C ALA A 650 11.89 -3.20 27.69
N LYS A 651 12.06 -3.60 26.42
CA LYS A 651 12.86 -4.78 26.04
C LYS A 651 14.34 -4.63 26.42
N LEU A 652 14.94 -3.47 26.17
CA LEU A 652 16.31 -3.18 26.54
C LEU A 652 16.48 -3.16 28.06
N ALA A 653 15.60 -2.50 28.79
CA ALA A 653 15.59 -2.46 30.25
C ALA A 653 15.53 -3.87 30.83
N GLY A 654 14.59 -4.69 30.36
CA GLY A 654 14.47 -6.10 30.76
C GLY A 654 15.70 -6.94 30.43
N SER A 655 16.44 -6.61 29.37
CA SER A 655 17.73 -7.25 29.08
C SER A 655 18.82 -6.79 30.04
N ILE A 656 18.91 -5.49 30.31
CA ILE A 656 19.93 -4.90 31.16
C ILE A 656 19.78 -5.37 32.61
N VAL A 657 18.57 -5.36 33.18
CA VAL A 657 18.36 -5.76 34.57
C VAL A 657 18.62 -7.25 34.85
N ARG A 658 18.72 -8.08 33.81
CA ARG A 658 19.03 -9.52 33.92
C ARG A 658 20.52 -9.81 33.68
N ASP A 659 21.31 -8.77 33.48
CA ASP A 659 22.69 -8.85 33.05
C ASP A 659 23.58 -8.12 34.04
N GLU A 660 24.39 -8.88 34.78
CA GLU A 660 25.17 -8.34 35.89
C GLU A 660 26.20 -7.32 35.41
N ASP A 661 26.86 -7.60 34.29
CA ASP A 661 27.86 -6.72 33.68
C ASP A 661 27.25 -5.40 33.17
N ALA A 662 26.02 -5.43 32.66
CA ALA A 662 25.34 -4.23 32.17
C ALA A 662 24.72 -3.39 33.31
N LEU A 663 24.45 -4.01 34.46
CA LEU A 663 23.99 -3.33 35.67
C LEU A 663 25.12 -2.64 36.44
N GLU A 664 26.36 -3.08 36.26
CA GLU A 664 27.52 -2.46 36.89
C GLU A 664 27.61 -0.97 36.48
N GLY A 665 27.66 -0.06 37.47
CA GLY A 665 27.65 1.39 37.22
C GLY A 665 26.30 1.99 36.79
N SER A 666 25.23 1.18 36.71
CA SER A 666 23.87 1.68 36.49
C SER A 666 23.24 2.23 37.77
N GLU A 667 22.38 3.23 37.62
CA GLU A 667 21.70 3.93 38.72
C GLU A 667 20.20 3.62 38.68
N ILE A 668 19.62 3.16 39.80
CA ILE A 668 18.18 2.95 39.97
C ILE A 668 17.66 3.98 40.98
N ARG A 669 16.82 4.90 40.53
CA ARG A 669 16.18 5.91 41.38
C ARG A 669 14.75 5.48 41.73
N LEU A 670 14.40 5.56 43.01
CA LEU A 670 13.06 5.23 43.50
C LEU A 670 12.27 6.50 43.84
N GLY A 671 11.27 6.81 43.03
CA GLY A 671 10.37 7.93 43.24
C GLY A 671 11.04 9.28 43.04
N MET A 672 10.65 10.24 43.88
CA MET A 672 11.26 11.57 43.97
C MET A 672 12.30 11.67 45.10
N ARG A 673 12.76 10.53 45.64
CA ARG A 673 13.74 10.50 46.74
C ARG A 673 15.15 10.71 46.18
N ASP A 674 16.02 11.29 47.01
CA ASP A 674 17.45 11.47 46.71
C ASP A 674 18.27 10.17 46.82
N ASP A 675 17.61 9.08 47.19
CA ASP A 675 18.21 7.75 47.29
C ASP A 675 18.36 7.13 45.88
N VAL A 676 19.61 6.91 45.48
CA VAL A 676 19.99 6.23 44.24
C VAL A 676 20.61 4.88 44.60
N ILE A 677 20.02 3.80 44.11
CA ILE A 677 20.56 2.45 44.25
C ILE A 677 21.57 2.24 43.12
N VAL A 678 22.81 1.89 43.47
CA VAL A 678 23.88 1.60 42.51
C VAL A 678 24.41 0.20 42.77
N ARG A 679 24.66 -0.55 41.70
CA ARG A 679 25.38 -1.83 41.80
C ARG A 679 26.87 -1.59 41.56
N ASN A 680 27.69 -1.93 42.56
CA ASN A 680 29.15 -1.84 42.52
C ASN A 680 29.76 -3.14 43.07
N PHE A 681 30.71 -3.73 42.35
CA PHE A 681 31.40 -4.97 42.73
C PHE A 681 30.45 -6.13 43.07
N GLY A 682 29.35 -6.24 42.32
CA GLY A 682 28.36 -7.29 42.52
C GLY A 682 27.33 -7.05 43.63
N GLU A 683 27.48 -6.00 44.45
CA GLU A 683 26.56 -5.67 45.55
C GLU A 683 25.75 -4.39 45.26
N PHE A 684 24.51 -4.33 45.79
CA PHE A 684 23.67 -3.14 45.71
C PHE A 684 23.90 -2.24 46.92
N SER A 685 24.20 -0.96 46.67
CA SER A 685 24.40 0.07 47.69
C SER A 685 23.46 1.25 47.46
N ILE A 686 23.06 1.92 48.55
CA ILE A 686 22.27 3.15 48.49
C ILE A 686 23.22 4.33 48.60
N ARG A 687 23.20 5.21 47.61
CA ARG A 687 23.93 6.48 47.58
C ARG A 687 22.92 7.62 47.63
N LYS A 688 23.16 8.62 48.49
CA LYS A 688 22.43 9.89 48.45
C LYS A 688 23.11 10.85 47.49
N GLU A 689 22.36 11.48 46.60
CA GLU A 689 22.91 12.57 45.78
C GLU A 689 23.28 13.76 46.67
N PRO A 690 24.48 14.36 46.49
CA PRO A 690 24.81 15.62 47.13
C PRO A 690 23.94 16.73 46.53
N VAL A 691 23.31 17.53 47.41
CA VAL A 691 22.44 18.67 47.06
C VAL A 691 23.15 19.70 46.20
#